data_AF-A0A8J5MGD8-F1
#
_entry.id   AF-A0A8J5MGD8-F1
#
_cell.length_a   1.000
_cell.length_b   1.000
_cell.length_c   1.000
_cell.angle_alpha   90.00
_cell.angle_beta   90.00
_cell.angle_gamma   90.00
#
_symmetry.space_group_name_H-M   'P 1'
#
loop_
_entity.id
_entity.type
_entity.pdbx_description
1 polymer ?
#
loop_
_entity_poly.entity_id
_entity_poly.type
_entity_poly.pdbx_seq_one_letter_code
_entity_poly.pdbx_strand_id
1 'polypeptide(L)'
;MVELKVASQISITKQIGTRPQCDPIVSLRKIDRVKINHTRVRGGAVFYKVEVYRKRLKANHYQPNYVVLRRFSDFDLLCRHAAQHARREVIGACRYCDRFRLFMLHCYTQPKTIVKLCAGVDTRKKILERFLNRMIDLTITDERAALGIPRSPASRDVVPENIIETSGNVTLSESNPLAATLFGNGSTATFDFGLQISGVVTVDFGASTTSGSQLGVAFSENKRYIGITSDRATGPLVDGTLYAPAEPESTFTFGREFGRGGFRYLTVSTSPDATVEVTGISTLFTAALSTEDDKLREYSGYFYSDDDLPNRIWYAGASPPAITAGWANNATIENVSVDAEVFVDGAKRDRTPWPGDYGVATLSKAVSLNGDNLLSVRNALESIIAMQASNGEFPYAGTPLGRGYQEAGTNSDTYHLWTLIAVADYTMLSNDQTFVTGVWDRIQRGFEFTLAKIDTSDSLLNVTDLNDWGRVGQGGKNPAANSLLYNALVSYVKLADELGYGELSYAGKLFSEIAKDLKRAVNVKLWDASSLATRWNEFGAVSPEALGSISPFMTSLEIDAHLRANPGNATLAMEIMRRQWNYMLNNFSNSTTIEAYYYTGELKYPFYEAVEKNLGSYISHAHAWSTGPTASLTLQIGGLSPLKDAGKTWEFVPHAAGANVGQLQTGYTLATDTTGSISVPTFGKSLDSIEISINGNIIWSNGASLWGGLGVAKGSDDYVTVSDVSNGGSFTIVAKEGICVPSIVNTSSIEYHSDDRYYTKLKDMGHLPEPVFRNDHTNLCSDWSGSLKKYSYCLPISGRKDTPFCETPDRLDLLNLRSSKSICYASVLHMLLVEVYEELQATGNTPFLAFGSLLGAVRNKTLIPFTEDADIGFVGDLQQEDALRDALRRKGYHMFFMNIWRVCVAPTHPLAGYLYDPSLPITEEYAVPYLDLYKMEQKKNGGWNVEFWKGNHVVFLDEFRTNKLCSQCHQTLSAVRYSVDTKLPKRKKCKGVVLVRNRAEVEFEDKKCHAVLRCDHENCEARFWDRDVIAAINMVELLKSE
;
A
#
# COMPACT_ATOMS: atom_id res chain seq x y z
N MET A 1 5.17 -14.76 9.74
CA MET A 1 4.13 -15.74 10.19
C MET A 1 3.16 -15.90 9.03
N VAL A 2 2.87 -17.13 8.64
CA VAL A 2 1.86 -17.55 7.65
C VAL A 2 1.00 -18.58 8.41
N GLU A 3 -0.31 -18.63 8.24
CA GLU A 3 -1.17 -19.71 8.77
C GLU A 3 -1.80 -20.35 7.53
N LEU A 4 -1.58 -21.63 7.26
CA LEU A 4 -2.07 -22.29 6.04
C LEU A 4 -3.14 -23.32 6.43
N LYS A 5 -4.41 -22.96 6.64
CA LYS A 5 -5.43 -24.03 6.76
C LYS A 5 -5.88 -24.40 5.35
N VAL A 6 -5.65 -25.65 4.94
CA VAL A 6 -6.36 -26.20 3.78
C VAL A 6 -7.83 -26.24 4.21
N ALA A 7 -8.63 -25.41 3.56
CA ALA A 7 -9.90 -24.83 4.02
C ALA A 7 -9.82 -23.79 5.18
N SER A 8 -9.02 -22.71 5.08
CA SER A 8 -9.24 -21.36 5.68
C SER A 8 -7.99 -20.44 5.75
N GLN A 9 -8.23 -19.12 5.73
CA GLN A 9 -7.41 -17.99 6.21
C GLN A 9 -5.86 -18.11 6.13
N ILE A 10 -5.25 -17.64 5.03
CA ILE A 10 -3.82 -17.25 5.01
C ILE A 10 -3.65 -15.94 5.76
N SER A 11 -2.57 -15.74 6.53
CA SER A 11 -2.19 -14.45 7.10
C SER A 11 -0.68 -14.31 7.18
N ILE A 12 -0.07 -13.64 6.19
CA ILE A 12 1.33 -13.24 6.13
C ILE A 12 1.51 -12.03 7.05
N THR A 13 2.43 -12.08 8.01
CA THR A 13 2.83 -10.93 8.83
C THR A 13 4.35 -10.75 8.77
N LYS A 14 4.81 -9.60 8.26
CA LYS A 14 6.18 -9.11 8.48
C LYS A 14 6.29 -8.68 9.94
N GLN A 15 7.18 -9.31 10.73
CA GLN A 15 7.54 -8.76 12.05
C GLN A 15 8.38 -7.51 11.83
N ILE A 16 7.71 -6.39 11.59
CA ILE A 16 8.27 -5.06 11.83
C ILE A 16 8.26 -4.90 13.35
N GLY A 17 9.40 -4.50 13.92
CA GLY A 17 9.54 -4.23 15.35
C GLY A 17 8.34 -3.45 15.88
N THR A 18 7.85 -3.87 17.05
CA THR A 18 6.65 -3.37 17.73
C THR A 18 6.41 -1.89 17.45
N ARG A 19 5.46 -1.58 16.55
CA ARG A 19 4.86 -0.24 16.48
C ARG A 19 4.26 0.05 17.85
N PRO A 20 4.35 1.29 18.37
CA PRO A 20 3.72 1.64 19.63
C PRO A 20 2.25 1.25 19.55
N GLN A 21 1.87 0.31 20.40
CA GLN A 21 0.54 -0.22 20.50
C GLN A 21 -0.39 0.97 20.77
N CYS A 22 -1.28 1.33 19.84
CA CYS A 22 -2.41 2.21 20.12
C CYS A 22 -3.43 1.45 21.00
N ASP A 23 -2.98 0.98 22.16
CA ASP A 23 -3.70 0.12 23.10
C ASP A 23 -5.01 0.73 23.66
N PRO A 24 -5.16 2.07 23.83
CA PRO A 24 -6.41 2.60 24.38
C PRO A 24 -7.61 2.53 23.42
N ILE A 25 -7.41 2.49 22.10
CA ILE A 25 -8.50 2.48 21.09
C ILE A 25 -8.90 1.06 20.70
N VAL A 26 -7.96 0.10 20.69
CA VAL A 26 -8.23 -1.32 20.41
C VAL A 26 -9.20 -1.92 21.43
N SER A 27 -9.16 -1.42 22.68
CA SER A 27 -10.08 -1.82 23.75
C SER A 27 -11.55 -1.44 23.48
N LEU A 28 -11.83 -0.42 22.65
CA LEU A 28 -13.19 0.00 22.31
C LEU A 28 -13.92 -1.01 21.41
N ARG A 29 -13.19 -1.83 20.64
CA ARG A 29 -13.76 -2.88 19.76
C ARG A 29 -14.54 -3.96 20.52
N LYS A 30 -14.26 -4.11 21.81
CA LYS A 30 -14.91 -5.10 22.70
C LYS A 30 -16.28 -4.60 23.22
N ILE A 31 -16.61 -3.33 22.97
CA ILE A 31 -17.84 -2.66 23.40
C ILE A 31 -18.83 -2.68 22.23
N ASP A 32 -20.05 -3.15 22.46
CA ASP A 32 -21.14 -3.15 21.47
C ASP A 32 -21.81 -1.77 21.42
N ARG A 33 -22.27 -1.30 22.58
CA ARG A 33 -22.94 0.00 22.73
C ARG A 33 -22.87 0.49 24.17
N VAL A 34 -23.18 1.77 24.35
CA VAL A 34 -23.31 2.43 25.64
C VAL A 34 -24.70 3.04 25.77
N LYS A 35 -25.33 2.92 26.95
CA LYS A 35 -26.56 3.63 27.29
C LYS A 35 -26.34 4.52 28.50
N ILE A 36 -27.00 5.67 28.51
CA ILE A 36 -27.05 6.55 29.67
C ILE A 36 -28.51 6.74 30.00
N ASN A 37 -29.06 5.93 30.91
CA ASN A 37 -30.48 5.96 31.24
C ASN A 37 -30.81 6.82 32.46
N HIS A 38 -29.86 7.01 33.38
CA HIS A 38 -30.09 7.68 34.66
C HIS A 38 -28.98 8.68 35.00
N THR A 39 -29.31 9.67 35.81
CA THR A 39 -28.36 10.62 36.39
C THR A 39 -28.49 10.66 37.90
N ARG A 40 -27.37 10.84 38.61
CA ARG A 40 -27.34 10.99 40.08
C ARG A 40 -26.71 12.33 40.45
N VAL A 41 -27.33 13.06 41.35
CA VAL A 41 -26.77 14.30 41.88
C VAL A 41 -26.06 14.00 43.20
N ARG A 42 -24.81 14.43 43.34
CA ARG A 42 -24.04 14.33 44.58
C ARG A 42 -23.18 15.59 44.74
N GLY A 43 -23.35 16.31 45.85
CA GLY A 43 -22.59 17.53 46.14
C GLY A 43 -22.74 18.63 45.07
N GLY A 44 -23.95 18.82 44.51
CA GLY A 44 -24.22 19.81 43.47
C GLY A 44 -23.72 19.45 42.06
N ALA A 45 -23.06 18.30 41.88
CA ALA A 45 -22.61 17.81 40.58
C ALA A 45 -23.53 16.69 40.06
N VAL A 46 -23.87 16.75 38.76
CA VAL A 46 -24.64 15.73 38.05
C VAL A 46 -23.70 14.67 37.47
N PHE A 47 -23.91 13.42 37.86
CA PHE A 47 -23.20 12.25 37.33
C PHE A 47 -24.13 11.45 36.40
N TYR A 48 -23.64 11.12 35.22
CA TYR A 48 -24.31 10.27 34.23
C TYR A 48 -23.93 8.82 34.48
N LYS A 49 -24.93 7.95 34.62
CA LYS A 49 -24.76 6.50 34.78
C LYS A 49 -24.59 5.88 33.38
N VAL A 50 -23.36 5.58 33.03
CA VAL A 50 -22.93 5.02 31.74
C VAL A 50 -22.93 3.50 31.84
N GLU A 51 -23.89 2.87 31.18
CA GLU A 51 -24.06 1.42 31.08
C GLU A 51 -23.34 0.92 29.81
N VAL A 52 -22.35 0.04 29.97
CA VAL A 52 -21.51 -0.45 28.87
C VAL A 52 -21.84 -1.91 28.57
N TYR A 53 -22.15 -2.20 27.31
CA TYR A 53 -22.49 -3.54 26.81
C TYR A 53 -21.34 -4.06 25.93
N ARG A 54 -20.91 -5.31 26.10
CA ARG A 54 -19.83 -5.96 25.34
C ARG A 54 -20.37 -6.98 24.33
N LYS A 55 -19.66 -7.16 23.22
CA LYS A 55 -19.96 -8.19 22.21
C LYS A 55 -19.70 -9.61 22.79
N ARG A 56 -20.68 -10.52 22.73
CA ARG A 56 -20.55 -11.96 23.08
C ARG A 56 -21.22 -12.83 22.01
N LEU A 57 -20.64 -14.02 21.75
CA LEU A 57 -21.00 -14.97 20.68
C LEU A 57 -22.34 -15.72 20.88
N LYS A 58 -23.09 -15.50 21.97
CA LYS A 58 -24.42 -16.12 22.19
C LYS A 58 -25.37 -15.12 22.84
N ALA A 59 -26.55 -14.99 22.25
CA ALA A 59 -27.58 -14.00 22.60
C ALA A 59 -28.30 -14.33 23.91
N ASN A 60 -28.93 -13.29 24.46
CA ASN A 60 -29.78 -13.22 25.65
C ASN A 60 -29.07 -13.03 27.00
N HIS A 61 -28.92 -11.75 27.40
CA HIS A 61 -29.34 -11.19 28.69
C HIS A 61 -29.34 -9.63 28.60
N TYR A 62 -30.36 -8.96 29.15
CA TYR A 62 -30.60 -7.51 29.08
C TYR A 62 -29.79 -6.66 30.10
N GLN A 63 -28.70 -7.18 30.68
CA GLN A 63 -27.95 -6.48 31.73
C GLN A 63 -26.61 -5.90 31.24
N PRO A 64 -26.23 -4.68 31.67
CA PRO A 64 -24.96 -4.07 31.28
C PRO A 64 -23.78 -4.80 31.93
N ASN A 65 -22.68 -4.96 31.18
CA ASN A 65 -21.47 -5.61 31.70
C ASN A 65 -20.74 -4.74 32.72
N TYR A 66 -20.81 -3.41 32.55
CA TYR A 66 -20.26 -2.44 33.49
C TYR A 66 -21.16 -1.23 33.60
N VAL A 67 -21.14 -0.60 34.78
CA VAL A 67 -21.83 0.66 35.04
C VAL A 67 -20.83 1.63 35.63
N VAL A 68 -20.67 2.79 35.00
CA VAL A 68 -19.69 3.81 35.40
C VAL A 68 -20.39 5.16 35.60
N LEU A 69 -20.04 5.87 36.68
CA LEU A 69 -20.50 7.24 36.91
C LEU A 69 -19.46 8.23 36.38
N ARG A 70 -19.89 9.16 35.52
CA ARG A 70 -19.02 10.19 34.92
C ARG A 70 -19.72 11.55 34.88
N ARG A 71 -18.97 12.63 35.02
CA ARG A 71 -19.50 14.00 34.86
C ARG A 71 -19.38 14.44 33.41
N PHE A 72 -20.23 15.35 32.98
CA PHE A 72 -20.15 15.94 31.64
C PHE A 72 -18.77 16.54 31.33
N SER A 73 -18.12 17.16 32.34
CA SER A 73 -16.77 17.73 32.22
C SER A 73 -15.67 16.69 32.01
N ASP A 74 -15.87 15.45 32.47
CA ASP A 74 -14.88 14.38 32.29
C ASP A 74 -14.83 13.94 30.83
N PHE A 75 -15.93 14.10 30.07
CA PHE A 75 -15.99 13.82 28.63
C PHE A 75 -15.36 14.91 27.78
N ASP A 76 -15.51 16.18 28.15
CA ASP A 76 -14.82 17.31 27.51
C ASP A 76 -13.28 17.19 27.66
N LEU A 77 -12.81 16.67 28.81
CA LEU A 77 -11.39 16.36 29.04
C LEU A 77 -10.90 15.17 28.20
N LEU A 78 -11.68 14.08 28.17
CA LEU A 78 -11.38 12.90 27.34
C LEU A 78 -11.24 13.27 25.86
N CYS A 79 -12.12 14.15 25.36
CA CYS A 79 -12.07 14.69 24.00
C CYS A 79 -10.77 15.44 23.72
N ARG A 80 -10.32 16.29 24.65
CA ARG A 80 -9.07 17.04 24.51
C ARG A 80 -7.86 16.13 24.47
N HIS A 81 -7.83 15.09 25.32
CA HIS A 81 -6.76 14.10 25.30
C HIS A 81 -6.74 13.30 23.99
N ALA A 82 -7.91 12.84 23.51
CA ALA A 82 -8.01 12.11 22.24
C ALA A 82 -7.58 12.99 21.04
N ALA A 83 -8.00 14.25 20.99
CA ALA A 83 -7.61 15.19 19.95
C ALA A 83 -6.13 15.58 20.00
N GLN A 84 -5.55 15.71 21.20
CA GLN A 84 -4.12 16.01 21.37
C GLN A 84 -3.24 14.82 21.00
N HIS A 85 -3.69 13.60 21.30
CA HIS A 85 -3.01 12.37 20.88
C HIS A 85 -3.07 12.19 19.36
N ALA A 86 -4.24 12.39 18.74
CA ALA A 86 -4.41 12.33 17.29
C ALA A 86 -3.66 13.44 16.51
N ARG A 87 -3.24 14.52 17.15
CA ARG A 87 -2.43 15.61 16.55
C ARG A 87 -0.93 15.37 16.59
N ARG A 88 -0.45 14.44 17.42
CA ARG A 88 0.98 14.13 17.57
C ARG A 88 1.48 13.09 16.56
N GLU A 89 0.57 12.43 15.85
CA GLU A 89 0.86 11.45 14.80
C GLU A 89 1.01 12.12 13.44
N VAL A 90 1.95 11.62 12.62
CA VAL A 90 2.08 11.99 11.21
C VAL A 90 0.88 11.42 10.44
N ILE A 91 0.37 12.14 9.44
CA ILE A 91 -0.70 11.66 8.54
C ILE A 91 -0.33 10.25 8.06
N GLY A 92 -1.23 9.28 8.25
CA GLY A 92 -1.01 7.88 7.86
C GLY A 92 -0.37 6.94 8.91
N ALA A 93 0.05 7.43 10.09
CA ALA A 93 0.66 6.58 11.12
C ALA A 93 -0.35 5.76 11.96
N CYS A 94 -1.62 6.16 11.99
CA CYS A 94 -2.67 5.55 12.82
C CYS A 94 -4.01 5.42 12.06
N ARG A 95 -4.48 4.18 11.86
CA ARG A 95 -5.71 3.78 11.11
C ARG A 95 -6.99 4.53 11.52
N TYR A 96 -7.06 5.08 12.73
CA TYR A 96 -8.26 5.76 13.27
C TYR A 96 -8.09 7.25 13.51
N CYS A 97 -6.84 7.74 13.59
CA CYS A 97 -6.55 9.06 14.13
C CYS A 97 -7.06 10.19 13.22
N ASP A 98 -7.05 9.99 11.90
CA ASP A 98 -7.55 10.97 10.93
C ASP A 98 -9.09 11.06 10.93
N ARG A 99 -9.79 9.92 11.03
CA ARG A 99 -11.26 9.89 11.18
C ARG A 99 -11.70 10.50 12.50
N PHE A 100 -10.99 10.20 13.59
CA PHE A 100 -11.24 10.84 14.88
C PHE A 100 -10.98 12.34 14.84
N ARG A 101 -9.91 12.78 14.18
CA ARG A 101 -9.60 14.20 14.00
C ARG A 101 -10.70 14.91 13.20
N LEU A 102 -11.17 14.33 12.10
CA LEU A 102 -12.25 14.89 11.27
C LEU A 102 -13.59 14.92 12.02
N PHE A 103 -13.95 13.84 12.70
CA PHE A 103 -15.14 13.77 13.54
C PHE A 103 -15.11 14.78 14.69
N MET A 104 -13.95 14.93 15.34
CA MET A 104 -13.71 15.92 16.41
C MET A 104 -13.70 17.37 15.88
N LEU A 105 -13.38 17.60 14.61
CA LEU A 105 -13.39 18.93 14.01
C LEU A 105 -14.81 19.35 13.54
N HIS A 106 -15.59 18.42 12.97
CA HIS A 106 -16.83 18.74 12.24
C HIS A 106 -18.14 18.33 12.94
N CYS A 107 -18.12 17.53 14.01
CA CYS A 107 -19.36 17.15 14.70
C CYS A 107 -19.87 18.30 15.60
N TYR A 108 -20.99 18.92 15.22
CA TYR A 108 -21.60 20.03 15.98
C TYR A 108 -22.25 19.57 17.30
N THR A 109 -22.56 18.28 17.45
CA THR A 109 -23.20 17.69 18.64
C THR A 109 -22.21 17.15 19.68
N GLN A 110 -20.98 17.67 19.73
CA GLN A 110 -19.97 17.23 20.70
C GLN A 110 -20.21 17.79 22.11
N PRO A 111 -19.84 17.05 23.18
CA PRO A 111 -20.00 17.49 24.57
C PRO A 111 -18.96 18.56 24.95
N LYS A 112 -19.15 19.79 24.45
CA LYS A 112 -18.30 20.95 24.76
C LYS A 112 -18.80 21.70 25.98
N THR A 113 -17.90 22.40 26.66
CA THR A 113 -18.24 23.29 27.80
C THR A 113 -19.42 24.25 27.49
N ILE A 114 -19.56 24.72 26.25
CA ILE A 114 -20.70 25.58 25.84
C ILE A 114 -22.05 24.84 25.84
N VAL A 115 -22.08 23.56 25.50
CA VAL A 115 -23.29 22.71 25.55
C VAL A 115 -23.78 22.53 26.99
N LYS A 116 -22.85 22.52 27.97
CA LYS A 116 -23.20 22.51 29.40
C LYS A 116 -23.99 23.75 29.81
N LEU A 117 -23.70 24.90 29.20
CA LEU A 117 -24.32 26.19 29.52
C LEU A 117 -25.67 26.38 28.82
N CYS A 118 -25.86 25.76 27.64
CA CYS A 118 -27.02 25.99 26.79
C CYS A 118 -28.04 24.82 26.76
N ALA A 119 -27.73 23.65 27.32
CA ALA A 119 -28.59 22.47 27.28
C ALA A 119 -28.89 21.89 28.67
N GLY A 120 -30.13 21.44 28.91
CA GLY A 120 -30.57 20.78 30.15
C GLY A 120 -29.97 19.38 30.37
N VAL A 121 -30.20 18.78 31.55
CA VAL A 121 -29.61 17.48 31.94
C VAL A 121 -29.96 16.36 30.95
N ASP A 122 -31.22 16.25 30.52
CA ASP A 122 -31.70 15.22 29.60
C ASP A 122 -31.19 15.42 28.16
N THR A 123 -31.07 16.67 27.71
CA THR A 123 -30.48 16.97 26.40
C THR A 123 -28.99 16.60 26.39
N ARG A 124 -28.26 16.94 27.46
CA ARG A 124 -26.85 16.56 27.63
C ARG A 124 -26.65 15.04 27.71
N LYS A 125 -27.59 14.32 28.33
CA LYS A 125 -27.63 12.84 28.37
C LYS A 125 -27.70 12.26 26.96
N LYS A 126 -28.66 12.71 26.13
CA LYS A 126 -28.82 12.26 24.74
C LYS A 126 -27.62 12.61 23.85
N ILE A 127 -27.09 13.83 23.99
CA ILE A 127 -25.90 14.29 23.26
C ILE A 127 -24.70 13.40 23.59
N LEU A 128 -24.48 13.13 24.88
CA LEU A 128 -23.36 12.34 25.36
C LEU A 128 -23.46 10.87 24.93
N GLU A 129 -24.65 10.27 25.04
CA GLU A 129 -24.89 8.90 24.60
C GLU A 129 -24.68 8.75 23.09
N ARG A 130 -25.18 9.68 22.26
CA ARG A 130 -24.95 9.69 20.82
C ARG A 130 -23.47 9.88 20.48
N PHE A 131 -22.79 10.80 21.15
CA PHE A 131 -21.36 11.03 20.94
C PHE A 131 -20.51 9.80 21.27
N LEU A 132 -20.75 9.13 22.40
CA LEU A 132 -20.00 7.94 22.81
C LEU A 132 -20.27 6.75 21.88
N ASN A 133 -21.53 6.50 21.50
CA ASN A 133 -21.84 5.45 20.53
C ASN A 133 -21.25 5.77 19.16
N ARG A 134 -21.24 7.04 18.71
CA ARG A 134 -20.61 7.40 17.43
C ARG A 134 -19.08 7.25 17.46
N MET A 135 -18.43 7.49 18.60
CA MET A 135 -17.01 7.20 18.78
C MET A 135 -16.72 5.69 18.75
N ILE A 136 -17.61 4.88 19.32
CA ILE A 136 -17.54 3.41 19.26
C ILE A 136 -17.79 2.94 17.82
N ASP A 137 -18.79 3.50 17.13
CA ASP A 137 -19.06 3.25 15.71
C ASP A 137 -17.84 3.59 14.87
N LEU A 138 -17.18 4.73 15.03
CA LEU A 138 -15.94 5.04 14.28
C LEU A 138 -14.81 4.00 14.44
N THR A 139 -14.87 3.17 15.48
CA THR A 139 -13.96 2.03 15.71
C THR A 139 -14.51 0.68 15.25
N ILE A 140 -15.82 0.59 14.96
CA ILE A 140 -16.59 -0.65 14.75
C ILE A 140 -17.36 -0.68 13.43
N THR A 141 -17.69 0.46 12.82
CA THR A 141 -18.31 0.55 11.49
C THR A 141 -17.33 0.01 10.48
N ASP A 142 -17.49 -1.29 10.31
CA ASP A 142 -17.35 -2.04 9.08
C ASP A 142 -15.94 -2.03 8.51
N GLU A 143 -15.10 -2.94 9.02
CA GLU A 143 -13.77 -3.25 8.48
C GLU A 143 -13.80 -3.70 7.00
N ARG A 144 -14.96 -3.74 6.34
CA ARG A 144 -15.11 -4.06 4.92
C ARG A 144 -15.94 -3.03 4.12
N ALA A 145 -17.02 -2.46 4.66
CA ALA A 145 -17.74 -1.38 3.98
C ALA A 145 -17.02 -0.01 4.09
N ALA A 146 -16.24 0.23 5.15
CA ALA A 146 -15.50 1.48 5.32
C ALA A 146 -14.19 1.57 4.51
N LEU A 147 -13.86 0.52 3.75
CA LEU A 147 -12.72 0.46 2.82
C LEU A 147 -13.10 0.84 1.38
N GLY A 148 -14.38 1.13 1.09
CA GLY A 148 -14.83 1.38 -0.29
C GLY A 148 -14.56 0.19 -1.22
N ILE A 149 -14.54 -1.03 -0.68
CA ILE A 149 -14.29 -2.26 -1.42
C ILE A 149 -15.56 -2.62 -2.20
N PRO A 150 -15.49 -2.74 -3.54
CA PRO A 150 -16.62 -3.16 -4.36
C PRO A 150 -17.15 -4.53 -3.96
N ARG A 151 -18.46 -4.75 -4.03
CA ARG A 151 -19.07 -6.08 -3.80
C ARG A 151 -20.30 -6.24 -4.66
N SER A 152 -20.66 -7.49 -4.90
CA SER A 152 -21.97 -7.84 -5.43
C SER A 152 -23.09 -7.27 -4.53
N PRO A 153 -24.29 -7.04 -5.08
CA PRO A 153 -25.47 -6.68 -4.29
C PRO A 153 -25.70 -7.60 -3.09
N ALA A 154 -26.33 -7.09 -2.03
CA ALA A 154 -26.64 -7.89 -0.83
C ALA A 154 -27.77 -8.90 -1.07
N SER A 155 -28.61 -8.60 -2.04
CA SER A 155 -29.83 -9.28 -2.41
C SER A 155 -30.05 -9.09 -3.91
N ARG A 156 -30.88 -9.94 -4.51
CA ARG A 156 -31.29 -9.73 -5.90
C ARG A 156 -32.19 -8.52 -6.11
N ASP A 157 -32.98 -8.15 -5.11
CA ASP A 157 -33.75 -6.91 -5.16
C ASP A 157 -32.83 -5.74 -4.81
N VAL A 158 -32.47 -4.93 -5.81
CA VAL A 158 -31.56 -3.79 -5.67
C VAL A 158 -32.34 -2.50 -5.87
N VAL A 159 -32.19 -1.56 -4.95
CA VAL A 159 -32.77 -0.21 -5.04
C VAL A 159 -31.67 0.83 -5.22
N PRO A 160 -31.96 1.97 -5.85
CA PRO A 160 -31.01 3.08 -5.93
C PRO A 160 -30.59 3.59 -4.55
N GLU A 161 -29.36 4.10 -4.43
CA GLU A 161 -28.90 4.75 -3.21
C GLU A 161 -29.31 6.22 -3.16
N ASN A 162 -29.34 6.91 -4.31
CA ASN A 162 -29.60 8.36 -4.40
C ASN A 162 -30.24 8.75 -5.74
N ILE A 163 -30.93 9.90 -5.74
CA ILE A 163 -31.18 10.68 -6.97
C ILE A 163 -30.04 11.69 -7.11
N ILE A 164 -29.29 11.62 -8.21
CA ILE A 164 -28.04 12.40 -8.38
C ILE A 164 -28.19 13.61 -9.30
N GLU A 165 -29.21 13.63 -10.15
CA GLU A 165 -29.44 14.69 -11.11
C GLU A 165 -30.92 14.81 -11.46
N THR A 166 -31.40 16.03 -11.63
CA THR A 166 -32.75 16.34 -12.13
C THR A 166 -32.67 17.45 -13.17
N SER A 167 -33.57 17.43 -14.14
CA SER A 167 -33.71 18.47 -15.16
C SER A 167 -35.19 18.71 -15.46
N GLY A 168 -35.54 19.93 -15.86
CA GLY A 168 -36.94 20.34 -16.04
C GLY A 168 -37.64 20.62 -14.71
N ASN A 169 -38.94 20.33 -14.67
CA ASN A 169 -39.79 20.59 -13.50
C ASN A 169 -39.98 19.29 -12.70
N VAL A 170 -39.17 19.12 -11.65
CA VAL A 170 -39.16 17.94 -10.78
C VAL A 170 -39.26 18.36 -9.33
N THR A 171 -40.15 17.73 -8.56
CA THR A 171 -40.25 17.87 -7.11
C THR A 171 -39.80 16.58 -6.44
N LEU A 172 -38.80 16.67 -5.57
CA LEU A 172 -38.34 15.53 -4.76
C LEU A 172 -39.16 15.44 -3.47
N SER A 173 -39.44 14.23 -3.00
CA SER A 173 -40.16 14.05 -1.74
C SER A 173 -39.27 14.28 -0.52
N GLU A 174 -39.78 15.02 0.48
CA GLU A 174 -39.10 15.19 1.76
C GLU A 174 -39.16 13.92 2.64
N SER A 175 -40.18 13.06 2.44
CA SER A 175 -40.40 11.86 3.25
C SER A 175 -39.74 10.61 2.66
N ASN A 176 -39.53 10.58 1.34
CA ASN A 176 -38.83 9.51 0.64
C ASN A 176 -37.75 10.10 -0.29
N PRO A 177 -36.45 9.98 0.04
CA PRO A 177 -35.36 10.58 -0.74
C PRO A 177 -35.17 9.95 -2.14
N LEU A 178 -35.87 8.84 -2.42
CA LEU A 178 -35.86 8.15 -3.71
C LEU A 178 -37.18 8.33 -4.48
N ALA A 179 -38.07 9.23 -4.04
CA ALA A 179 -39.29 9.56 -4.76
C ALA A 179 -39.19 10.93 -5.45
N ALA A 180 -39.72 11.00 -6.67
CA ALA A 180 -39.73 12.21 -7.49
C ALA A 180 -41.05 12.34 -8.25
N THR A 181 -41.62 13.54 -8.25
CA THR A 181 -42.75 13.90 -9.12
C THR A 181 -42.22 14.74 -10.27
N LEU A 182 -42.41 14.24 -11.49
CA LEU A 182 -41.97 14.88 -12.73
C LEU A 182 -43.18 15.54 -13.39
N PHE A 183 -43.03 16.81 -13.76
CA PHE A 183 -44.09 17.62 -14.37
C PHE A 183 -43.73 18.04 -15.78
N GLY A 184 -44.70 17.87 -16.68
CA GLY A 184 -44.64 18.34 -18.04
C GLY A 184 -43.61 17.63 -18.91
N ASN A 185 -43.57 17.96 -20.20
CA ASN A 185 -42.75 17.26 -21.17
C ASN A 185 -41.24 17.52 -20.99
N GLY A 186 -40.44 16.46 -20.96
CA GLY A 186 -38.97 16.55 -20.93
C GLY A 186 -38.34 16.72 -19.54
N SER A 187 -39.12 16.57 -18.46
CA SER A 187 -38.57 16.52 -17.11
C SER A 187 -37.87 15.19 -16.87
N THR A 188 -36.74 15.19 -16.17
CA THR A 188 -35.93 13.97 -15.93
C THR A 188 -35.42 13.86 -14.50
N ALA A 189 -35.29 12.64 -13.99
CA ALA A 189 -34.60 12.33 -12.74
C ALA A 189 -33.66 11.13 -12.93
N THR A 190 -32.43 11.22 -12.44
CA THR A 190 -31.42 10.15 -12.57
C THR A 190 -31.09 9.53 -11.22
N PHE A 191 -31.26 8.21 -11.15
CA PHE A 191 -31.04 7.37 -9.98
C PHE A 191 -29.67 6.69 -10.06
N ASP A 192 -28.89 6.72 -8.98
CA ASP A 192 -27.58 6.05 -8.85
C ASP A 192 -27.71 4.84 -7.91
N PHE A 193 -27.39 3.65 -8.41
CA PHE A 193 -27.37 2.40 -7.66
C PHE A 193 -26.10 2.21 -6.81
N GLY A 194 -25.13 3.12 -6.89
CA GLY A 194 -23.87 3.09 -6.13
C GLY A 194 -22.83 2.10 -6.69
N LEU A 195 -23.29 1.08 -7.40
CA LEU A 195 -22.47 0.03 -8.02
C LEU A 195 -22.99 -0.35 -9.40
N GLN A 196 -22.12 -0.93 -10.22
CA GLN A 196 -22.49 -1.49 -11.52
C GLN A 196 -23.35 -2.75 -11.31
N ILE A 197 -24.57 -2.76 -11.83
CA ILE A 197 -25.54 -3.85 -11.75
C ILE A 197 -26.05 -4.24 -13.14
N SER A 198 -26.81 -5.32 -13.23
CA SER A 198 -27.61 -5.67 -14.41
C SER A 198 -28.89 -6.32 -13.94
N GLY A 199 -30.00 -6.13 -14.65
CA GLY A 199 -31.25 -6.73 -14.22
C GLY A 199 -32.51 -6.18 -14.87
N VAL A 200 -33.64 -6.64 -14.33
CA VAL A 200 -34.99 -6.25 -14.76
C VAL A 200 -35.51 -5.13 -13.86
N VAL A 201 -35.89 -4.01 -14.45
CA VAL A 201 -36.34 -2.81 -13.72
C VAL A 201 -37.83 -2.90 -13.39
N THR A 202 -38.18 -2.46 -12.19
CA THR A 202 -39.55 -2.21 -11.74
C THR A 202 -39.69 -0.74 -11.29
N VAL A 203 -40.80 -0.11 -11.64
CA VAL A 203 -41.15 1.26 -11.28
C VAL A 203 -42.49 1.27 -10.56
N ASP A 204 -42.53 1.92 -9.40
CA ASP A 204 -43.75 2.17 -8.63
C ASP A 204 -44.23 3.61 -8.85
N PHE A 205 -45.52 3.75 -9.14
CA PHE A 205 -46.18 5.02 -9.45
C PHE A 205 -47.08 5.48 -8.31
N GLY A 206 -47.00 6.76 -7.97
CA GLY A 206 -47.82 7.40 -6.95
C GLY A 206 -49.19 7.87 -7.45
N ALA A 207 -50.04 8.29 -6.52
CA ALA A 207 -51.41 8.75 -6.80
C ALA A 207 -51.47 10.04 -7.64
N SER A 208 -50.39 10.84 -7.69
CA SER A 208 -50.34 12.06 -8.49
C SER A 208 -50.03 11.80 -9.97
N THR A 209 -49.81 10.55 -10.35
CA THR A 209 -49.57 10.14 -11.74
C THR A 209 -50.82 10.35 -12.58
N THR A 210 -50.65 10.91 -13.78
CA THR A 210 -51.74 11.09 -14.74
C THR A 210 -52.05 9.75 -15.39
N SER A 211 -53.32 9.32 -15.35
CA SER A 211 -53.74 8.07 -16.00
C SER A 211 -53.48 8.08 -17.51
N GLY A 212 -53.04 6.96 -18.07
CA GLY A 212 -52.65 6.81 -19.47
C GLY A 212 -51.34 7.49 -19.86
N SER A 213 -50.51 7.92 -18.89
CA SER A 213 -49.20 8.53 -19.17
C SER A 213 -48.11 7.46 -19.40
N GLN A 214 -46.94 7.91 -19.83
CA GLN A 214 -45.76 7.05 -19.99
C GLN A 214 -44.53 7.68 -19.35
N LEU A 215 -43.69 6.84 -18.78
CA LEU A 215 -42.39 7.21 -18.25
C LEU A 215 -41.28 6.57 -19.10
N GLY A 216 -40.47 7.41 -19.73
CA GLY A 216 -39.25 6.99 -20.41
C GLY A 216 -38.19 6.56 -19.40
N VAL A 217 -37.42 5.52 -19.72
CA VAL A 217 -36.36 4.91 -18.90
C VAL A 217 -35.13 4.66 -19.78
N ALA A 218 -33.97 5.11 -19.30
CA ALA A 218 -32.69 4.97 -19.99
C ALA A 218 -31.56 4.57 -19.01
N PHE A 219 -30.56 3.85 -19.53
CA PHE A 219 -29.56 3.13 -18.73
C PHE A 219 -28.15 3.62 -19.06
N SER A 220 -27.30 3.86 -18.06
CA SER A 220 -25.89 4.19 -18.30
C SER A 220 -24.94 3.59 -17.26
N GLU A 221 -23.76 3.15 -17.68
CA GLU A 221 -22.69 2.68 -16.78
C GLU A 221 -21.85 3.83 -16.20
N ASN A 222 -21.88 5.00 -16.84
CA ASN A 222 -21.02 6.12 -16.49
C ASN A 222 -21.80 7.43 -16.39
N LYS A 223 -21.57 8.18 -15.31
CA LYS A 223 -22.23 9.46 -15.05
C LYS A 223 -22.11 10.46 -16.21
N ARG A 224 -21.06 10.39 -17.02
CA ARG A 224 -20.86 11.28 -18.18
C ARG A 224 -21.90 11.10 -19.29
N TYR A 225 -22.54 9.93 -19.37
CA TYR A 225 -23.47 9.57 -20.45
C TYR A 225 -24.91 9.41 -19.99
N ILE A 226 -25.23 9.86 -18.77
CA ILE A 226 -26.62 9.92 -18.31
C ILE A 226 -27.44 10.82 -19.22
N GLY A 227 -28.69 10.43 -19.45
CA GLY A 227 -29.58 11.13 -20.35
C GLY A 227 -30.76 10.25 -20.71
N ILE A 228 -31.60 10.76 -21.61
CA ILE A 228 -32.81 10.03 -22.05
C ILE A 228 -32.51 8.91 -23.04
N THR A 229 -31.26 8.77 -23.50
CA THR A 229 -30.82 7.71 -24.41
C THR A 229 -29.92 6.76 -23.66
N SER A 230 -30.23 5.46 -23.69
CA SER A 230 -29.39 4.44 -23.04
C SER A 230 -28.01 4.33 -23.70
N ASP A 231 -27.01 3.91 -22.92
CA ASP A 231 -25.73 3.46 -23.45
C ASP A 231 -25.98 2.33 -24.49
N ARG A 232 -25.05 2.21 -25.45
CA ARG A 232 -25.14 1.23 -26.53
C ARG A 232 -24.80 -0.18 -26.03
N ALA A 233 -25.81 -0.94 -25.64
CA ALA A 233 -25.77 -2.36 -25.25
C ALA A 233 -25.98 -3.30 -26.45
N THR A 234 -26.53 -2.78 -27.55
CA THR A 234 -26.78 -3.46 -28.81
C THR A 234 -25.79 -3.05 -29.90
N GLY A 235 -24.49 -3.10 -29.60
CA GLY A 235 -23.46 -2.84 -30.61
C GLY A 235 -23.55 -1.43 -31.22
N PRO A 236 -23.52 -1.27 -32.56
CA PRO A 236 -23.53 0.05 -33.19
C PRO A 236 -24.90 0.74 -33.21
N LEU A 237 -26.00 0.06 -32.82
CA LEU A 237 -27.33 0.66 -32.79
C LEU A 237 -27.54 1.47 -31.52
N VAL A 238 -28.35 2.53 -31.61
CA VAL A 238 -28.72 3.35 -30.45
C VAL A 238 -29.92 2.69 -29.77
N ASP A 239 -29.77 2.29 -28.50
CA ASP A 239 -30.80 1.59 -27.73
C ASP A 239 -32.00 2.47 -27.34
N GLY A 240 -31.81 3.80 -27.32
CA GLY A 240 -32.87 4.77 -27.10
C GLY A 240 -33.47 4.72 -25.69
N THR A 241 -34.71 5.22 -25.60
CA THR A 241 -35.53 5.25 -24.38
C THR A 241 -36.53 4.09 -24.40
N LEU A 242 -36.70 3.40 -23.28
CA LEU A 242 -37.81 2.45 -23.08
C LEU A 242 -38.96 3.14 -22.35
N TYR A 243 -40.21 2.76 -22.61
CA TYR A 243 -41.36 3.42 -22.00
C TYR A 243 -42.13 2.46 -21.10
N ALA A 244 -42.31 2.86 -19.84
CA ALA A 244 -43.22 2.22 -18.90
C ALA A 244 -44.59 2.89 -18.98
N PRO A 245 -45.70 2.15 -19.18
CA PRO A 245 -47.04 2.69 -18.99
C PRO A 245 -47.22 3.06 -17.51
N ALA A 246 -47.76 4.25 -17.26
CA ALA A 246 -47.87 4.83 -15.93
C ALA A 246 -49.34 5.12 -15.58
N GLU A 247 -49.83 4.49 -14.52
CA GLU A 247 -51.16 4.68 -13.96
C GLU A 247 -51.05 5.09 -12.47
N PRO A 248 -52.03 5.85 -11.93
CA PRO A 248 -52.07 6.17 -10.51
C PRO A 248 -52.03 4.90 -9.64
N GLU A 249 -51.19 4.91 -8.60
CA GLU A 249 -51.08 3.82 -7.61
C GLU A 249 -50.81 2.44 -8.23
N SER A 250 -49.94 2.38 -9.24
CA SER A 250 -49.62 1.16 -9.97
C SER A 250 -48.13 0.81 -9.91
N THR A 251 -47.79 -0.41 -10.31
CA THR A 251 -46.41 -0.88 -10.46
C THR A 251 -46.23 -1.46 -11.86
N PHE A 252 -45.12 -1.14 -12.52
CA PHE A 252 -44.75 -1.71 -13.81
C PHE A 252 -43.37 -2.36 -13.76
N THR A 253 -43.29 -3.63 -14.15
CA THR A 253 -42.05 -4.38 -14.31
C THR A 253 -41.80 -4.63 -15.79
N PHE A 254 -40.62 -4.26 -16.28
CA PHE A 254 -40.23 -4.54 -17.66
C PHE A 254 -40.07 -6.06 -17.88
N GLY A 255 -40.39 -6.53 -19.09
CA GLY A 255 -40.03 -7.88 -19.52
C GLY A 255 -38.50 -8.04 -19.63
N ARG A 256 -38.01 -9.28 -19.53
CA ARG A 256 -36.56 -9.58 -19.62
C ARG A 256 -35.96 -9.11 -20.95
N GLU A 257 -36.74 -9.19 -22.02
CA GLU A 257 -36.40 -8.77 -23.38
C GLU A 257 -36.04 -7.27 -23.49
N PHE A 258 -36.42 -6.46 -22.51
CA PHE A 258 -36.12 -5.04 -22.47
C PHE A 258 -34.87 -4.69 -21.66
N GLY A 259 -34.20 -5.66 -21.04
CA GLY A 259 -32.99 -5.37 -20.28
C GLY A 259 -31.87 -4.84 -21.18
N ARG A 260 -31.21 -3.76 -20.73
CA ARG A 260 -30.11 -3.08 -21.44
C ARG A 260 -28.73 -3.47 -20.92
N GLY A 261 -28.61 -4.68 -20.38
CA GLY A 261 -27.35 -5.20 -19.82
C GLY A 261 -26.93 -4.49 -18.54
N GLY A 262 -25.63 -4.25 -18.38
CA GLY A 262 -25.01 -3.57 -17.25
C GLY A 262 -25.31 -2.07 -17.23
N PHE A 263 -25.64 -1.54 -16.05
CA PHE A 263 -25.81 -0.11 -15.77
C PHE A 263 -25.54 0.20 -14.29
N ARG A 264 -25.30 1.48 -14.00
CA ARG A 264 -25.27 2.03 -12.63
C ARG A 264 -26.27 3.16 -12.45
N TYR A 265 -26.52 3.90 -13.52
CA TYR A 265 -27.40 5.04 -13.55
C TYR A 265 -28.65 4.71 -14.36
N LEU A 266 -29.82 5.06 -13.81
CA LEU A 266 -31.11 4.93 -14.47
C LEU A 266 -31.75 6.31 -14.55
N THR A 267 -31.94 6.83 -15.76
CA THR A 267 -32.60 8.11 -16.00
C THR A 267 -34.05 7.86 -16.38
N VAL A 268 -34.98 8.46 -15.63
CA VAL A 268 -36.40 8.49 -16.00
C VAL A 268 -36.77 9.84 -16.61
N SER A 269 -37.72 9.86 -17.54
CA SER A 269 -38.12 11.06 -18.26
C SER A 269 -39.60 11.06 -18.65
N THR A 270 -40.24 12.23 -18.68
CA THR A 270 -41.65 12.37 -19.09
C THR A 270 -41.78 12.73 -20.56
N SER A 271 -42.69 12.06 -21.27
CA SER A 271 -43.11 12.44 -22.63
C SER A 271 -44.45 11.76 -23.00
N PRO A 272 -45.47 12.46 -23.54
CA PRO A 272 -45.66 13.92 -23.69
C PRO A 272 -46.05 14.61 -22.35
N ASP A 273 -46.64 15.82 -22.39
CA ASP A 273 -46.93 16.67 -21.23
C ASP A 273 -47.88 16.00 -20.21
N ALA A 274 -47.33 15.44 -19.14
CA ALA A 274 -48.05 14.74 -18.09
C ALA A 274 -47.35 14.88 -16.73
N THR A 275 -48.08 14.65 -15.64
CA THR A 275 -47.50 14.49 -14.30
C THR A 275 -47.28 13.01 -14.04
N VAL A 276 -46.06 12.61 -13.69
CA VAL A 276 -45.73 11.24 -13.29
C VAL A 276 -45.04 11.27 -11.94
N GLU A 277 -45.62 10.59 -10.95
CA GLU A 277 -45.03 10.46 -9.62
C GLU A 277 -44.35 9.09 -9.51
N VAL A 278 -43.03 9.08 -9.38
CA VAL A 278 -42.24 7.87 -9.12
C VAL A 278 -42.03 7.76 -7.62
N THR A 279 -42.59 6.72 -7.01
CA THR A 279 -42.50 6.47 -5.55
C THR A 279 -41.44 5.44 -5.20
N GLY A 280 -41.06 4.59 -6.16
CA GLY A 280 -40.06 3.55 -6.01
C GLY A 280 -39.47 3.13 -7.35
N ILE A 281 -38.19 2.78 -7.32
CA ILE A 281 -37.49 2.08 -8.41
C ILE A 281 -36.73 0.93 -7.78
N SER A 282 -36.84 -0.26 -8.38
CA SER A 282 -36.04 -1.42 -8.02
C SER A 282 -35.57 -2.16 -9.26
N THR A 283 -34.56 -3.01 -9.09
CA THR A 283 -34.02 -3.87 -10.13
C THR A 283 -33.81 -5.27 -9.58
N LEU A 284 -34.40 -6.26 -10.24
CA LEU A 284 -34.10 -7.66 -10.01
C LEU A 284 -32.77 -8.00 -10.67
N PHE A 285 -31.72 -8.17 -9.87
CA PHE A 285 -30.37 -8.51 -10.30
C PHE A 285 -30.31 -9.90 -10.93
N THR A 286 -29.92 -9.97 -12.20
CA THR A 286 -29.98 -11.20 -13.01
C THR A 286 -28.65 -11.90 -13.20
N ALA A 287 -27.52 -11.34 -12.73
CA ALA A 287 -26.24 -12.03 -12.82
C ALA A 287 -26.11 -13.13 -11.75
N ALA A 288 -25.19 -14.07 -11.97
CA ALA A 288 -24.89 -15.20 -11.08
C ALA A 288 -26.15 -16.01 -10.70
N LEU A 289 -26.93 -16.47 -11.68
CA LEU A 289 -28.20 -17.19 -11.45
C LEU A 289 -28.03 -18.50 -10.71
N SER A 290 -26.87 -19.16 -10.81
CA SER A 290 -26.59 -20.37 -10.04
C SER A 290 -26.31 -20.08 -8.55
N THR A 291 -26.20 -18.81 -8.16
CA THR A 291 -25.96 -18.39 -6.77
C THR A 291 -27.27 -18.03 -6.08
N GLU A 292 -27.49 -18.58 -4.87
CA GLU A 292 -28.66 -18.25 -4.05
C GLU A 292 -28.68 -16.76 -3.66
N ASP A 293 -29.88 -16.19 -3.55
CA ASP A 293 -30.10 -14.74 -3.39
C ASP A 293 -29.41 -14.13 -2.16
N ASP A 294 -29.35 -14.88 -1.05
CA ASP A 294 -28.71 -14.48 0.20
C ASP A 294 -27.18 -14.73 0.20
N LYS A 295 -26.64 -15.36 -0.85
CA LYS A 295 -25.23 -15.76 -0.97
C LYS A 295 -24.42 -14.99 -2.01
N LEU A 296 -24.99 -13.96 -2.64
CA LEU A 296 -24.31 -13.14 -3.66
C LEU A 296 -22.99 -12.51 -3.16
N ARG A 297 -22.82 -12.31 -1.85
CA ARG A 297 -21.61 -11.73 -1.24
C ARG A 297 -20.70 -12.76 -0.56
N GLU A 298 -21.04 -14.05 -0.61
CA GLU A 298 -20.35 -15.09 0.14
C GLU A 298 -19.16 -15.71 -0.61
N TYR A 299 -18.40 -14.94 -1.40
CA TYR A 299 -17.23 -15.39 -2.18
C TYR A 299 -16.44 -16.58 -1.58
N SER A 300 -16.17 -17.62 -2.38
CA SER A 300 -15.44 -18.82 -1.90
C SER A 300 -13.97 -18.54 -1.65
N GLY A 301 -13.46 -17.48 -2.31
CA GLY A 301 -12.17 -16.92 -2.03
C GLY A 301 -12.24 -15.54 -1.40
N TYR A 302 -11.11 -15.11 -0.88
CA TYR A 302 -10.93 -13.79 -0.29
C TYR A 302 -9.50 -13.32 -0.51
N PHE A 303 -9.34 -12.00 -0.48
CA PHE A 303 -8.05 -11.34 -0.41
C PHE A 303 -8.18 -10.11 0.50
N TYR A 304 -7.14 -9.87 1.29
CA TYR A 304 -7.01 -8.72 2.16
C TYR A 304 -5.54 -8.47 2.44
N SER A 305 -5.05 -7.26 2.20
CA SER A 305 -3.71 -6.84 2.57
C SER A 305 -3.74 -5.55 3.37
N ASP A 306 -2.59 -5.19 3.97
CA ASP A 306 -2.40 -3.90 4.62
C ASP A 306 -2.26 -2.73 3.63
N ASP A 307 -2.17 -3.00 2.32
CA ASP A 307 -2.40 -2.05 1.24
C ASP A 307 -3.87 -2.12 0.79
N ASP A 308 -4.57 -0.98 0.87
CA ASP A 308 -6.00 -0.90 0.56
C ASP A 308 -6.28 -1.04 -0.94
N LEU A 309 -5.33 -0.67 -1.81
CA LEU A 309 -5.57 -0.69 -3.25
C LEU A 309 -5.71 -2.12 -3.79
N PRO A 310 -4.78 -3.07 -3.53
CA PRO A 310 -4.94 -4.47 -3.93
C PRO A 310 -6.26 -5.08 -3.46
N ASN A 311 -6.77 -4.68 -2.30
CA ASN A 311 -8.08 -5.09 -1.83
C ASN A 311 -9.17 -4.64 -2.79
N ARG A 312 -9.24 -3.33 -3.10
CA ARG A 312 -10.22 -2.78 -4.04
C ARG A 312 -10.13 -3.43 -5.42
N ILE A 313 -8.92 -3.66 -5.91
CA ILE A 313 -8.67 -4.34 -7.19
C ILE A 313 -9.25 -5.75 -7.18
N TRP A 314 -8.91 -6.54 -6.16
CA TRP A 314 -9.34 -7.92 -6.06
C TRP A 314 -10.85 -8.06 -6.11
N TYR A 315 -11.58 -7.26 -5.32
CA TYR A 315 -13.04 -7.35 -5.28
C TYR A 315 -13.73 -6.71 -6.49
N ALA A 316 -13.10 -5.73 -7.16
CA ALA A 316 -13.62 -5.21 -8.43
C ALA A 316 -13.63 -6.27 -9.54
N GLY A 317 -12.64 -7.18 -9.53
CA GLY A 317 -12.59 -8.32 -10.45
C GLY A 317 -13.26 -9.59 -9.93
N ALA A 318 -13.69 -9.62 -8.67
CA ALA A 318 -14.32 -10.79 -8.05
C ALA A 318 -15.76 -11.04 -8.53
N SER A 319 -16.40 -10.07 -9.18
CA SER A 319 -17.76 -10.18 -9.72
C SER A 319 -17.77 -10.06 -11.25
N PRO A 320 -17.10 -10.97 -11.98
CA PRO A 320 -17.04 -10.89 -13.43
C PRO A 320 -18.42 -11.14 -14.06
N PRO A 321 -18.69 -10.62 -15.27
CA PRO A 321 -20.01 -10.64 -15.86
C PRO A 321 -20.49 -12.06 -16.23
N ALA A 322 -21.76 -12.34 -15.95
CA ALA A 322 -22.46 -13.57 -16.35
C ALA A 322 -23.94 -13.24 -16.59
N ILE A 323 -24.55 -13.88 -17.59
CA ILE A 323 -25.94 -13.57 -18.00
C ILE A 323 -26.72 -14.81 -18.48
N THR A 324 -28.03 -14.61 -18.68
CA THR A 324 -28.94 -15.46 -19.47
C THR A 324 -29.63 -14.62 -20.57
N ALA A 325 -29.20 -14.81 -21.83
CA ALA A 325 -29.79 -14.37 -23.14
C ALA A 325 -29.70 -12.87 -23.59
N GLY A 326 -29.65 -12.63 -24.94
CA GLY A 326 -28.82 -11.62 -25.66
C GLY A 326 -29.33 -10.20 -26.10
N TRP A 327 -29.40 -9.87 -27.41
CA TRP A 327 -29.41 -8.46 -27.93
C TRP A 327 -30.62 -7.61 -27.54
N ALA A 328 -31.84 -8.12 -27.79
CA ALA A 328 -33.07 -7.71 -27.09
C ALA A 328 -33.32 -8.66 -25.91
N ASN A 329 -32.24 -9.06 -25.22
CA ASN A 329 -32.21 -10.10 -24.19
C ASN A 329 -32.89 -11.43 -24.56
N ASN A 330 -33.06 -11.72 -25.86
CA ASN A 330 -33.82 -12.86 -26.36
C ASN A 330 -33.03 -13.78 -27.32
N ALA A 331 -31.74 -13.49 -27.55
CA ALA A 331 -30.90 -14.36 -28.36
C ALA A 331 -30.51 -15.62 -27.56
N THR A 332 -30.46 -16.77 -28.23
CA THR A 332 -30.11 -18.05 -27.62
C THR A 332 -28.61 -18.33 -27.75
N ILE A 333 -28.04 -18.91 -26.69
CA ILE A 333 -26.71 -19.49 -26.72
C ILE A 333 -26.85 -20.93 -27.19
N GLU A 334 -26.07 -21.35 -28.18
CA GLU A 334 -26.19 -22.68 -28.75
C GLU A 334 -25.73 -23.77 -27.77
N ASN A 335 -26.39 -24.94 -27.85
CA ASN A 335 -26.11 -26.14 -27.05
C ASN A 335 -26.18 -25.97 -25.52
N VAL A 336 -26.77 -24.88 -25.03
CA VAL A 336 -27.05 -24.67 -23.61
C VAL A 336 -28.53 -24.36 -23.41
N SER A 337 -29.07 -24.62 -22.21
CA SER A 337 -30.47 -24.30 -21.91
C SER A 337 -30.68 -22.79 -21.80
N VAL A 338 -31.91 -22.33 -22.07
CA VAL A 338 -32.27 -20.89 -22.04
C VAL A 338 -32.09 -20.24 -20.66
N ASP A 339 -32.12 -21.05 -19.59
CA ASP A 339 -31.94 -20.62 -18.20
C ASP A 339 -30.50 -20.87 -17.69
N ALA A 340 -29.60 -21.39 -18.53
CA ALA A 340 -28.22 -21.65 -18.15
C ALA A 340 -27.44 -20.34 -17.99
N GLU A 341 -26.72 -20.20 -16.87
CA GLU A 341 -25.75 -19.13 -16.70
C GLU A 341 -24.58 -19.33 -17.66
N VAL A 342 -24.21 -18.27 -18.40
CA VAL A 342 -23.08 -18.28 -19.33
C VAL A 342 -22.12 -17.15 -18.98
N PHE A 343 -20.82 -17.47 -19.00
CA PHE A 343 -19.76 -16.50 -18.77
C PHE A 343 -19.48 -15.70 -20.04
N VAL A 344 -19.40 -14.38 -19.95
CA VAL A 344 -19.30 -13.50 -21.13
C VAL A 344 -18.21 -12.45 -20.94
N ASP A 345 -17.90 -11.71 -22.01
CA ASP A 345 -16.95 -10.60 -21.99
C ASP A 345 -17.42 -9.44 -21.10
N GLY A 346 -18.66 -8.98 -21.26
CA GLY A 346 -19.14 -7.75 -20.65
C GLY A 346 -20.62 -7.80 -20.27
N ALA A 347 -21.01 -7.03 -19.25
CA ALA A 347 -22.40 -7.00 -18.79
C ALA A 347 -23.31 -6.15 -19.69
N LYS A 348 -22.81 -5.06 -20.27
CA LYS A 348 -23.57 -4.12 -21.11
C LYS A 348 -23.67 -4.57 -22.56
N ARG A 349 -22.55 -4.54 -23.28
CA ARG A 349 -22.48 -4.81 -24.73
C ARG A 349 -21.79 -6.13 -25.00
N ASP A 350 -21.95 -6.60 -26.24
CA ASP A 350 -21.58 -7.91 -26.80
C ASP A 350 -22.23 -9.09 -26.08
N ARG A 351 -22.04 -9.21 -24.76
CA ARG A 351 -22.68 -10.23 -23.90
C ARG A 351 -22.51 -11.63 -24.49
N THR A 352 -21.30 -11.91 -24.96
CA THR A 352 -20.98 -13.08 -25.78
C THR A 352 -19.79 -13.84 -25.18
N PRO A 353 -19.76 -15.17 -25.29
CA PRO A 353 -18.56 -15.94 -24.99
C PRO A 353 -17.39 -15.58 -25.92
N TRP A 354 -16.38 -14.92 -25.38
CA TRP A 354 -15.17 -14.57 -26.13
C TRP A 354 -13.98 -15.39 -25.61
N PRO A 355 -13.36 -16.25 -26.45
CA PRO A 355 -12.23 -17.08 -26.04
C PRO A 355 -11.06 -16.31 -25.41
N GLY A 356 -10.73 -15.12 -25.94
CA GLY A 356 -9.64 -14.29 -25.43
C GLY A 356 -9.80 -13.90 -23.97
N ASP A 357 -11.01 -13.53 -23.55
CA ASP A 357 -11.35 -13.16 -22.18
C ASP A 357 -11.05 -14.30 -21.18
N TYR A 358 -11.29 -15.55 -21.59
CA TYR A 358 -11.11 -16.72 -20.74
C TYR A 358 -9.65 -17.02 -20.42
N GLY A 359 -8.72 -16.53 -21.23
CA GLY A 359 -7.28 -16.59 -20.94
C GLY A 359 -6.87 -15.84 -19.67
N VAL A 360 -7.73 -14.95 -19.16
CA VAL A 360 -7.51 -14.19 -17.92
C VAL A 360 -8.62 -14.46 -16.91
N ALA A 361 -9.87 -14.36 -17.35
CA ALA A 361 -11.02 -14.30 -16.46
C ALA A 361 -11.40 -15.65 -15.83
N THR A 362 -11.02 -16.78 -16.44
CA THR A 362 -11.27 -18.12 -15.89
C THR A 362 -10.58 -18.29 -14.53
N LEU A 363 -9.32 -17.87 -14.43
CA LEU A 363 -8.57 -17.93 -13.17
C LEU A 363 -9.17 -16.99 -12.12
N SER A 364 -9.59 -15.78 -12.51
CA SER A 364 -10.27 -14.85 -11.60
C SER A 364 -11.54 -15.45 -11.02
N LYS A 365 -12.36 -16.09 -11.87
CA LYS A 365 -13.60 -16.75 -11.46
C LYS A 365 -13.31 -17.92 -10.51
N ALA A 366 -12.29 -18.73 -10.80
CA ALA A 366 -11.88 -19.87 -9.98
C ALA A 366 -11.46 -19.46 -8.55
N VAL A 367 -10.83 -18.29 -8.38
CA VAL A 367 -10.35 -17.83 -7.06
C VAL A 367 -11.35 -16.96 -6.30
N SER A 368 -12.48 -16.55 -6.89
CA SER A 368 -13.39 -15.57 -6.26
C SER A 368 -14.82 -16.05 -6.01
N LEU A 369 -15.47 -16.78 -6.93
CA LEU A 369 -16.91 -17.05 -6.85
C LEU A 369 -17.28 -18.32 -6.07
N ASN A 370 -18.57 -18.56 -5.81
CA ASN A 370 -19.12 -19.71 -5.06
C ASN A 370 -19.71 -20.83 -5.93
N GLY A 371 -19.72 -22.06 -5.39
CA GLY A 371 -20.45 -23.21 -5.95
C GLY A 371 -19.67 -23.99 -7.00
N ASP A 372 -20.35 -24.41 -8.07
CA ASP A 372 -19.71 -24.91 -9.31
C ASP A 372 -19.16 -23.69 -10.07
N ASN A 373 -18.05 -23.15 -9.55
CA ASN A 373 -17.44 -21.86 -9.93
C ASN A 373 -17.16 -21.74 -11.43
N LEU A 374 -17.14 -22.85 -12.15
CA LEU A 374 -16.78 -22.90 -13.56
C LEU A 374 -17.92 -23.43 -14.44
N LEU A 375 -19.12 -23.69 -13.91
CA LEU A 375 -20.26 -24.13 -14.72
C LEU A 375 -20.59 -23.14 -15.85
N SER A 376 -20.59 -21.84 -15.56
CA SER A 376 -20.86 -20.84 -16.58
C SER A 376 -19.74 -20.76 -17.64
N VAL A 377 -18.50 -21.13 -17.28
CA VAL A 377 -17.37 -21.25 -18.19
C VAL A 377 -17.53 -22.50 -19.06
N ARG A 378 -17.93 -23.63 -18.46
CA ARG A 378 -18.28 -24.87 -19.16
C ARG A 378 -19.34 -24.62 -20.23
N ASN A 379 -20.45 -23.98 -19.86
CA ASN A 379 -21.55 -23.65 -20.76
C ASN A 379 -21.09 -22.74 -21.91
N ALA A 380 -20.25 -21.75 -21.60
CA ALA A 380 -19.65 -20.89 -22.63
C ALA A 380 -18.77 -21.69 -23.61
N LEU A 381 -17.89 -22.56 -23.11
CA LEU A 381 -17.03 -23.40 -23.93
C LEU A 381 -17.84 -24.38 -24.79
N GLU A 382 -18.90 -24.98 -24.26
CA GLU A 382 -19.83 -25.82 -25.03
C GLU A 382 -20.40 -25.06 -26.24
N SER A 383 -20.81 -23.79 -26.03
CA SER A 383 -21.34 -22.97 -27.11
C SER A 383 -20.30 -22.61 -28.19
N ILE A 384 -19.05 -22.37 -27.80
CA ILE A 384 -17.95 -22.07 -28.73
C ILE A 384 -17.59 -23.32 -29.53
N ILE A 385 -17.41 -24.45 -28.85
CA ILE A 385 -17.00 -25.73 -29.44
C ILE A 385 -18.08 -26.27 -30.40
N ALA A 386 -19.36 -26.00 -30.11
CA ALA A 386 -20.48 -26.38 -30.96
C ALA A 386 -20.34 -25.87 -32.40
N MET A 387 -19.71 -24.70 -32.57
CA MET A 387 -19.57 -24.01 -33.85
C MET A 387 -18.27 -24.32 -34.60
N GLN A 388 -17.48 -25.29 -34.14
CA GLN A 388 -16.23 -25.70 -34.81
C GLN A 388 -16.48 -25.97 -36.30
N ALA A 389 -15.68 -25.34 -37.15
CA ALA A 389 -15.75 -25.49 -38.59
C ALA A 389 -15.26 -26.87 -39.05
N SER A 390 -15.64 -27.25 -40.27
CA SER A 390 -15.31 -28.56 -40.86
C SER A 390 -13.80 -28.77 -41.09
N ASN A 391 -13.02 -27.70 -41.21
CA ASN A 391 -11.56 -27.71 -41.28
C ASN A 391 -10.87 -27.86 -39.90
N GLY A 392 -11.64 -27.95 -38.81
CA GLY A 392 -11.12 -28.05 -37.44
C GLY A 392 -10.99 -26.71 -36.70
N GLU A 393 -11.16 -25.58 -37.39
CA GLU A 393 -11.05 -24.25 -36.78
C GLU A 393 -12.16 -23.99 -35.75
N PHE A 394 -11.79 -23.34 -34.64
CA PHE A 394 -12.76 -22.88 -33.63
C PHE A 394 -13.13 -21.42 -33.95
N PRO A 395 -14.39 -21.01 -33.69
CA PRO A 395 -14.86 -19.69 -34.13
C PRO A 395 -14.16 -18.55 -33.38
N TYR A 396 -14.20 -17.35 -33.98
CA TYR A 396 -13.68 -16.13 -33.37
C TYR A 396 -14.39 -15.76 -32.05
N ALA A 397 -15.70 -16.02 -31.96
CA ALA A 397 -16.51 -15.84 -30.77
C ALA A 397 -17.56 -16.95 -30.68
N GLY A 398 -18.11 -17.18 -29.50
CA GLY A 398 -19.30 -18.02 -29.31
C GLY A 398 -20.58 -17.31 -29.74
N THR A 399 -21.71 -18.02 -29.65
CA THR A 399 -23.03 -17.44 -29.89
C THR A 399 -23.41 -16.39 -28.83
N PRO A 400 -24.23 -15.37 -29.16
CA PRO A 400 -24.94 -15.20 -30.43
C PRO A 400 -24.13 -14.51 -31.54
N LEU A 401 -23.11 -13.71 -31.21
CA LEU A 401 -22.39 -12.92 -32.22
C LEU A 401 -21.50 -13.77 -33.14
N GLY A 402 -20.97 -14.88 -32.63
CA GLY A 402 -20.06 -15.77 -33.36
C GLY A 402 -20.61 -16.24 -34.70
N ARG A 403 -21.93 -16.48 -34.81
CA ARG A 403 -22.55 -16.91 -36.07
C ARG A 403 -22.44 -15.85 -37.15
N GLY A 404 -22.71 -14.59 -36.79
CA GLY A 404 -22.55 -13.47 -37.71
C GLY A 404 -21.10 -13.30 -38.18
N TYR A 405 -20.12 -13.50 -37.29
CA TYR A 405 -18.70 -13.48 -37.67
C TYR A 405 -18.32 -14.65 -38.59
N GLN A 406 -18.78 -15.85 -38.29
CA GLN A 406 -18.52 -17.04 -39.10
C GLN A 406 -19.15 -16.92 -40.50
N GLU A 407 -20.39 -16.41 -40.60
CA GLU A 407 -21.07 -16.15 -41.87
C GLU A 407 -20.36 -15.06 -42.70
N ALA A 408 -19.77 -14.07 -42.02
CA ALA A 408 -18.98 -13.02 -42.67
C ALA A 408 -17.56 -13.48 -43.07
N GLY A 409 -17.16 -14.71 -42.75
CA GLY A 409 -15.79 -15.21 -42.97
C GLY A 409 -14.74 -14.56 -42.05
N THR A 410 -15.17 -14.04 -40.90
CA THR A 410 -14.31 -13.39 -39.90
C THR A 410 -13.71 -14.45 -38.97
N ASN A 411 -12.51 -14.88 -39.32
CA ASN A 411 -11.77 -15.95 -38.64
C ASN A 411 -10.54 -15.42 -37.87
N SER A 412 -10.06 -16.17 -36.89
CA SER A 412 -8.96 -15.75 -36.01
C SER A 412 -8.12 -16.92 -35.51
N ASP A 413 -6.84 -16.92 -35.88
CA ASP A 413 -5.87 -17.88 -35.36
C ASP A 413 -5.65 -17.73 -33.86
N THR A 414 -5.61 -16.50 -33.35
CA THR A 414 -5.34 -16.24 -31.93
C THR A 414 -6.52 -16.66 -31.06
N TYR A 415 -7.76 -16.39 -31.46
CA TYR A 415 -8.94 -16.80 -30.69
C TYR A 415 -9.23 -18.30 -30.83
N HIS A 416 -8.87 -18.91 -31.95
CA HIS A 416 -8.83 -20.36 -32.08
C HIS A 416 -7.89 -20.97 -31.02
N LEU A 417 -6.67 -20.44 -30.88
CA LEU A 417 -5.71 -20.90 -29.86
C LEU A 417 -6.18 -20.60 -28.43
N TRP A 418 -6.81 -19.45 -28.19
CA TRP A 418 -7.42 -19.15 -26.90
C TRP A 418 -8.52 -20.14 -26.53
N THR A 419 -9.30 -20.65 -27.49
CA THR A 419 -10.30 -21.70 -27.23
C THR A 419 -9.63 -22.97 -26.71
N LEU A 420 -8.54 -23.41 -27.35
CA LEU A 420 -7.77 -24.57 -26.89
C LEU A 420 -7.23 -24.37 -25.47
N ILE A 421 -6.65 -23.20 -25.18
CA ILE A 421 -6.13 -22.84 -23.86
C ILE A 421 -7.25 -22.81 -22.82
N ALA A 422 -8.37 -22.17 -23.12
CA ALA A 422 -9.49 -22.06 -22.19
C ALA A 422 -10.09 -23.42 -21.82
N VAL A 423 -10.15 -24.36 -22.77
CA VAL A 423 -10.56 -25.75 -22.48
C VAL A 423 -9.56 -26.44 -21.56
N ALA A 424 -8.26 -26.26 -21.78
CA ALA A 424 -7.23 -26.85 -20.92
C ALA A 424 -7.27 -26.28 -19.50
N ASP A 425 -7.36 -24.95 -19.37
CA ASP A 425 -7.46 -24.26 -18.08
C ASP A 425 -8.72 -24.67 -17.32
N TYR A 426 -9.88 -24.71 -18.01
CA TYR A 426 -11.13 -25.20 -17.43
C TYR A 426 -11.00 -26.64 -16.93
N THR A 427 -10.43 -27.53 -17.73
CA THR A 427 -10.27 -28.95 -17.37
C THR A 427 -9.37 -29.11 -16.15
N MET A 428 -8.24 -28.40 -16.11
CA MET A 428 -7.30 -28.43 -14.98
C MET A 428 -7.98 -27.95 -13.68
N LEU A 429 -8.78 -26.88 -13.75
CA LEU A 429 -9.40 -26.26 -12.59
C LEU A 429 -10.68 -26.97 -12.11
N SER A 430 -11.44 -27.59 -13.01
CA SER A 430 -12.70 -28.28 -12.68
C SER A 430 -12.54 -29.79 -12.48
N ASN A 431 -11.52 -30.40 -13.10
CA ASN A 431 -11.39 -31.84 -13.27
C ASN A 431 -12.65 -32.48 -13.90
N ASP A 432 -13.36 -31.76 -14.79
CA ASP A 432 -14.49 -32.30 -15.56
C ASP A 432 -13.98 -33.21 -16.68
N GLN A 433 -13.65 -34.45 -16.31
CA GLN A 433 -13.21 -35.49 -17.24
C GLN A 433 -14.30 -35.83 -18.27
N THR A 434 -15.58 -35.70 -17.93
CA THR A 434 -16.69 -36.01 -18.84
C THR A 434 -16.72 -35.01 -19.99
N PHE A 435 -16.57 -33.72 -19.68
CA PHE A 435 -16.49 -32.68 -20.69
C PHE A 435 -15.29 -32.88 -21.61
N VAL A 436 -14.06 -32.94 -21.05
CA VAL A 436 -12.83 -32.95 -21.87
C VAL A 436 -12.74 -34.20 -22.75
N THR A 437 -13.14 -35.38 -22.25
CA THR A 437 -13.15 -36.62 -23.04
C THR A 437 -14.22 -36.57 -24.13
N GLY A 438 -15.38 -35.96 -23.85
CA GLY A 438 -16.46 -35.77 -24.83
C GLY A 438 -16.11 -34.80 -25.97
N VAL A 439 -15.18 -33.87 -25.77
CA VAL A 439 -14.74 -32.92 -26.80
C VAL A 439 -13.34 -33.21 -27.37
N TRP A 440 -12.66 -34.27 -26.94
CA TRP A 440 -11.26 -34.56 -27.28
C TRP A 440 -11.01 -34.63 -28.79
N ASP A 441 -11.88 -35.33 -29.55
CA ASP A 441 -11.75 -35.41 -31.00
C ASP A 441 -11.87 -34.04 -31.69
N ARG A 442 -12.67 -33.12 -31.12
CA ARG A 442 -12.77 -31.74 -31.63
C ARG A 442 -11.48 -30.98 -31.36
N ILE A 443 -10.90 -31.15 -30.18
CA ILE A 443 -9.61 -30.55 -29.80
C ILE A 443 -8.50 -31.03 -30.75
N GLN A 444 -8.42 -32.33 -31.04
CA GLN A 444 -7.43 -32.87 -31.96
C GLN A 444 -7.53 -32.26 -33.35
N ARG A 445 -8.73 -32.14 -33.92
CA ARG A 445 -8.93 -31.42 -35.20
C ARG A 445 -8.55 -29.95 -35.13
N GLY A 446 -8.73 -29.30 -33.98
CA GLY A 446 -8.24 -27.94 -33.76
C GLY A 446 -6.72 -27.85 -33.84
N PHE A 447 -6.02 -28.81 -33.22
CA PHE A 447 -4.56 -28.90 -33.38
C PHE A 447 -4.14 -29.21 -34.82
N GLU A 448 -4.82 -30.11 -35.52
CA GLU A 448 -4.53 -30.39 -36.94
C GLU A 448 -4.64 -29.13 -37.80
N PHE A 449 -5.66 -28.30 -37.56
CA PHE A 449 -5.85 -27.02 -38.23
C PHE A 449 -4.66 -26.06 -38.01
N THR A 450 -4.28 -25.81 -36.75
CA THR A 450 -3.21 -24.84 -36.45
C THR A 450 -1.80 -25.37 -36.78
N LEU A 451 -1.55 -26.66 -36.55
CA LEU A 451 -0.24 -27.28 -36.80
C LEU A 451 0.06 -27.40 -38.30
N ALA A 452 -0.96 -27.52 -39.15
CA ALA A 452 -0.82 -27.45 -40.61
C ALA A 452 -0.25 -26.11 -41.10
N LYS A 453 -0.32 -25.06 -40.27
CA LYS A 453 0.14 -23.70 -40.60
C LYS A 453 1.55 -23.42 -40.07
N ILE A 454 2.21 -24.37 -39.41
CA ILE A 454 3.63 -24.26 -39.04
C ILE A 454 4.47 -24.40 -40.31
N ASP A 455 5.32 -23.41 -40.56
CA ASP A 455 6.30 -23.50 -41.64
C ASP A 455 7.50 -24.31 -41.18
N THR A 456 7.78 -25.38 -41.91
CA THR A 456 8.92 -26.27 -41.63
C THR A 456 10.29 -25.58 -41.73
N SER A 457 10.40 -24.47 -42.47
CA SER A 457 11.67 -23.77 -42.67
C SER A 457 12.13 -22.95 -41.46
N ASP A 458 11.21 -22.50 -40.62
CA ASP A 458 11.51 -21.69 -39.44
C ASP A 458 10.87 -22.19 -38.14
N SER A 459 10.04 -23.23 -38.21
CA SER A 459 9.30 -23.83 -37.09
C SER A 459 8.33 -22.86 -36.40
N LEU A 460 7.89 -21.81 -37.10
CA LEU A 460 6.94 -20.82 -36.59
C LEU A 460 5.58 -20.99 -37.28
N LEU A 461 4.51 -20.83 -36.50
CA LEU A 461 3.14 -20.67 -36.99
C LEU A 461 3.07 -19.46 -37.93
N ASN A 462 2.53 -19.68 -39.12
CA ASN A 462 2.16 -18.64 -40.06
C ASN A 462 0.68 -18.26 -39.88
N VAL A 463 0.44 -17.11 -39.26
CA VAL A 463 -0.90 -16.56 -39.03
C VAL A 463 -1.47 -16.07 -40.36
N THR A 464 -2.61 -16.65 -40.75
CA THR A 464 -3.33 -16.27 -41.98
C THR A 464 -4.73 -15.74 -41.68
N ASP A 465 -5.30 -16.11 -40.53
CA ASP A 465 -6.61 -15.64 -40.08
C ASP A 465 -6.39 -14.48 -39.12
N LEU A 466 -6.58 -13.26 -39.64
CA LEU A 466 -5.94 -12.05 -39.13
C LEU A 466 -6.71 -11.32 -38.01
N ASN A 467 -7.92 -11.75 -37.66
CA ASN A 467 -8.71 -11.02 -36.67
C ASN A 467 -8.13 -11.22 -35.26
N ASP A 468 -7.89 -10.13 -34.53
CA ASP A 468 -7.48 -10.13 -33.13
C ASP A 468 -8.00 -8.82 -32.51
N TRP A 469 -8.96 -8.91 -31.60
CA TRP A 469 -9.66 -7.73 -31.10
C TRP A 469 -8.69 -6.79 -30.37
N GLY A 470 -8.78 -5.49 -30.67
CA GLY A 470 -7.93 -4.49 -30.03
C GLY A 470 -6.49 -4.46 -30.50
N ARG A 471 -6.17 -5.11 -31.63
CA ARG A 471 -4.81 -5.19 -32.16
C ARG A 471 -4.73 -4.91 -33.65
N VAL A 472 -3.63 -4.26 -34.06
CA VAL A 472 -3.23 -4.08 -35.45
C VAL A 472 -1.95 -4.85 -35.75
N GLY A 473 -1.67 -5.09 -37.04
CA GLY A 473 -0.43 -5.75 -37.48
C GLY A 473 -0.41 -7.27 -37.31
N GLN A 474 -1.59 -7.91 -37.30
CA GLN A 474 -1.71 -9.38 -37.30
C GLN A 474 -1.25 -9.99 -38.63
N GLY A 475 -0.92 -11.29 -38.58
CA GLY A 475 -0.46 -12.07 -39.73
C GLY A 475 1.00 -12.50 -39.66
N GLY A 476 1.38 -13.44 -40.53
CA GLY A 476 2.76 -13.90 -40.64
C GLY A 476 3.26 -14.59 -39.37
N LYS A 477 4.54 -14.40 -39.04
CA LYS A 477 5.21 -15.03 -37.89
C LYS A 477 5.02 -14.21 -36.62
N ASN A 478 3.76 -14.09 -36.19
CA ASN A 478 3.38 -13.28 -35.04
C ASN A 478 3.87 -13.91 -33.71
N PRO A 479 4.63 -13.19 -32.85
CA PRO A 479 5.11 -13.71 -31.57
C PRO A 479 4.00 -14.10 -30.59
N ALA A 480 2.88 -13.36 -30.54
CA ALA A 480 1.75 -13.66 -29.67
C ALA A 480 1.09 -15.00 -30.05
N ALA A 481 0.76 -15.20 -31.32
CA ALA A 481 0.14 -16.43 -31.80
C ALA A 481 1.06 -17.65 -31.58
N ASN A 482 2.37 -17.50 -31.85
CA ASN A 482 3.35 -18.56 -31.59
C ASN A 482 3.48 -18.87 -30.08
N SER A 483 3.39 -17.86 -29.21
CA SER A 483 3.42 -18.05 -27.75
C SER A 483 2.15 -18.76 -27.23
N LEU A 484 0.98 -18.43 -27.80
CA LEU A 484 -0.27 -19.13 -27.50
C LEU A 484 -0.23 -20.59 -27.95
N LEU A 485 0.29 -20.87 -29.15
CA LEU A 485 0.45 -22.23 -29.63
C LEU A 485 1.41 -23.04 -28.75
N TYR A 486 2.52 -22.45 -28.32
CA TYR A 486 3.43 -23.08 -27.36
C TYR A 486 2.69 -23.44 -26.06
N ASN A 487 1.91 -22.50 -25.51
CA ASN A 487 1.14 -22.74 -24.29
C ASN A 487 0.14 -23.89 -24.47
N ALA A 488 -0.65 -23.86 -25.55
CA ALA A 488 -1.59 -24.92 -25.88
C ALA A 488 -0.90 -26.29 -25.99
N LEU A 489 0.20 -26.39 -26.75
CA LEU A 489 0.93 -27.65 -26.91
C LEU A 489 1.40 -28.22 -25.56
N VAL A 490 2.00 -27.37 -24.70
CA VAL A 490 2.49 -27.81 -23.39
C VAL A 490 1.34 -28.24 -22.47
N SER A 491 0.22 -27.51 -22.47
CA SER A 491 -0.94 -27.85 -21.66
C SER A 491 -1.56 -29.18 -22.09
N TYR A 492 -1.69 -29.45 -23.39
CA TYR A 492 -2.27 -30.70 -23.87
C TYR A 492 -1.35 -31.90 -23.79
N VAL A 493 -0.02 -31.71 -23.84
CA VAL A 493 0.92 -32.79 -23.49
C VAL A 493 0.70 -33.27 -22.06
N LYS A 494 0.50 -32.34 -21.11
CA LYS A 494 0.20 -32.69 -19.71
C LYS A 494 -1.16 -33.37 -19.56
N LEU A 495 -2.21 -32.80 -20.17
CA LEU A 495 -3.56 -33.37 -20.09
C LEU A 495 -3.64 -34.76 -20.74
N ALA A 496 -2.94 -35.00 -21.85
CA ALA A 496 -2.93 -36.31 -22.50
C ALA A 496 -2.28 -37.39 -21.63
N ASP A 497 -1.21 -37.05 -20.90
CA ASP A 497 -0.58 -37.94 -19.93
C ASP A 497 -1.56 -38.27 -18.78
N GLU A 498 -2.21 -37.24 -18.22
CA GLU A 498 -3.18 -37.39 -17.13
C GLU A 498 -4.42 -38.22 -17.51
N LEU A 499 -4.91 -38.06 -18.74
CA LEU A 499 -6.08 -38.78 -19.26
C LEU A 499 -5.73 -40.15 -19.85
N GLY A 500 -4.44 -40.50 -19.95
CA GLY A 500 -3.99 -41.77 -20.52
C GLY A 500 -4.11 -41.87 -22.05
N TYR A 501 -4.11 -40.75 -22.76
CA TYR A 501 -4.12 -40.69 -24.24
C TYR A 501 -2.74 -40.92 -24.86
N GLY A 502 -1.68 -41.00 -24.05
CA GLY A 502 -0.31 -41.22 -24.51
C GLY A 502 0.31 -40.00 -25.20
N GLU A 503 1.38 -40.23 -25.96
CA GLU A 503 2.11 -39.14 -26.62
C GLU A 503 1.35 -38.59 -27.84
N LEU A 504 0.98 -37.30 -27.76
CA LEU A 504 0.36 -36.59 -28.88
C LEU A 504 1.38 -36.32 -29.98
N SER A 505 0.99 -36.54 -31.23
CA SER A 505 1.84 -36.30 -32.40
C SER A 505 1.08 -35.71 -33.57
N TYR A 506 1.79 -34.98 -34.42
CA TYR A 506 1.29 -34.47 -35.70
C TYR A 506 2.34 -34.69 -36.77
N ALA A 507 1.93 -35.25 -37.92
CA ALA A 507 2.82 -35.60 -39.03
C ALA A 507 4.09 -36.39 -38.60
N GLY A 508 3.95 -37.28 -37.61
CA GLY A 508 5.04 -38.11 -37.09
C GLY A 508 5.98 -37.43 -36.09
N LYS A 509 5.71 -36.18 -35.69
CA LYS A 509 6.49 -35.43 -34.69
C LYS A 509 5.69 -35.23 -33.41
N LEU A 510 6.33 -35.39 -32.25
CA LEU A 510 5.65 -35.25 -30.97
C LEU A 510 5.30 -33.78 -30.67
N PHE A 511 4.18 -33.55 -29.99
CA PHE A 511 3.78 -32.20 -29.57
C PHE A 511 4.84 -31.55 -28.67
N SER A 512 5.50 -32.33 -27.81
CA SER A 512 6.61 -31.88 -26.95
C SER A 512 7.82 -31.39 -27.76
N GLU A 513 8.13 -32.05 -28.88
CA GLU A 513 9.19 -31.65 -29.80
C GLU A 513 8.82 -30.41 -30.59
N ILE A 514 7.57 -30.33 -31.08
CA ILE A 514 7.03 -29.14 -31.75
C ILE A 514 7.12 -27.93 -30.81
N ALA A 515 6.66 -28.06 -29.57
CA ALA A 515 6.71 -26.98 -28.58
C ALA A 515 8.14 -26.52 -28.30
N LYS A 516 9.10 -27.46 -28.20
CA LYS A 516 10.52 -27.16 -27.99
C LYS A 516 11.11 -26.36 -29.15
N ASP A 517 10.82 -26.74 -30.38
CA ASP A 517 11.33 -26.06 -31.57
C ASP A 517 10.67 -24.69 -31.75
N LEU A 518 9.36 -24.59 -31.51
CA LEU A 518 8.60 -23.34 -31.51
C LEU A 518 9.16 -22.33 -30.50
N LYS A 519 9.37 -22.75 -29.24
CA LYS A 519 9.98 -21.91 -28.19
C LYS A 519 11.36 -21.41 -28.61
N ARG A 520 12.19 -22.29 -29.18
CA ARG A 520 13.52 -21.90 -29.67
C ARG A 520 13.42 -20.87 -30.79
N ALA A 521 12.55 -21.10 -31.76
CA ALA A 521 12.37 -20.22 -32.90
C ALA A 521 11.86 -18.84 -32.47
N VAL A 522 10.87 -18.77 -31.58
CA VAL A 522 10.36 -17.50 -31.01
C VAL A 522 11.49 -16.73 -30.32
N ASN A 523 12.23 -17.36 -29.42
CA ASN A 523 13.31 -16.70 -28.67
C ASN A 523 14.47 -16.22 -29.54
N VAL A 524 14.78 -16.94 -30.63
CA VAL A 524 15.90 -16.58 -31.52
C VAL A 524 15.48 -15.55 -32.57
N LYS A 525 14.24 -15.61 -33.07
CA LYS A 525 13.80 -14.85 -34.25
C LYS A 525 12.88 -13.67 -33.92
N LEU A 526 12.11 -13.76 -32.83
CA LEU A 526 11.00 -12.82 -32.55
C LEU A 526 11.10 -12.10 -31.21
N TRP A 527 11.99 -12.53 -30.31
CA TRP A 527 12.13 -11.94 -28.98
C TRP A 527 13.10 -10.76 -28.98
N ASP A 528 12.66 -9.63 -28.42
CA ASP A 528 13.47 -8.46 -28.11
C ASP A 528 13.33 -8.14 -26.61
N ALA A 529 14.46 -8.03 -25.92
CA ALA A 529 14.54 -7.83 -24.47
C ALA A 529 14.31 -6.38 -24.00
N SER A 530 13.94 -5.45 -24.89
CA SER A 530 13.62 -4.07 -24.49
C SER A 530 12.55 -4.04 -23.38
N SER A 531 12.85 -3.35 -22.27
CA SER A 531 12.07 -3.46 -21.03
C SER A 531 10.61 -3.02 -21.21
N LEU A 532 9.65 -3.91 -20.94
CA LEU A 532 8.20 -3.64 -21.02
C LEU A 532 7.79 -2.35 -20.27
N ALA A 533 8.42 -2.12 -19.11
CA ALA A 533 8.19 -0.93 -18.27
C ALA A 533 8.49 0.42 -18.97
N THR A 534 9.27 0.43 -20.04
CA THR A 534 9.55 1.65 -20.83
C THR A 534 8.32 2.17 -21.58
N ARG A 535 7.30 1.33 -21.77
CA ARG A 535 6.05 1.68 -22.44
C ARG A 535 4.97 2.17 -21.46
N TRP A 536 5.29 2.25 -20.17
CA TRP A 536 4.34 2.73 -19.17
C TRP A 536 4.29 4.25 -19.13
N ASN A 537 3.09 4.79 -18.91
CA ASN A 537 2.91 6.19 -18.58
C ASN A 537 2.22 6.35 -17.21
N GLU A 538 1.73 7.55 -16.89
CA GLU A 538 1.02 7.80 -15.63
C GLU A 538 -0.30 7.03 -15.51
N PHE A 539 -0.89 6.61 -16.64
CA PHE A 539 -2.18 5.94 -16.69
C PHE A 539 -2.09 4.42 -16.84
N GLY A 540 -0.98 3.85 -17.33
CA GLY A 540 -0.83 2.40 -17.48
C GLY A 540 0.15 1.98 -18.57
N ALA A 541 0.04 0.71 -19.00
CA ALA A 541 0.90 0.15 -20.05
C ALA A 541 0.33 0.48 -21.44
N VAL A 542 1.03 1.34 -22.19
CA VAL A 542 0.61 1.73 -23.54
C VAL A 542 1.05 0.64 -24.52
N SER A 543 0.09 0.06 -25.25
CA SER A 543 0.39 -0.93 -26.29
C SER A 543 0.47 -0.25 -27.66
N PRO A 544 1.64 -0.27 -28.32
CA PRO A 544 1.79 0.17 -29.71
C PRO A 544 0.87 -0.59 -30.67
N GLU A 545 0.71 -1.89 -30.41
CA GLU A 545 -0.11 -2.80 -31.21
C GLU A 545 -1.61 -2.54 -31.04
N ALA A 546 -2.01 -1.77 -30.02
CA ALA A 546 -3.39 -1.36 -29.75
C ALA A 546 -3.65 0.12 -30.08
N LEU A 547 -2.91 0.71 -31.02
CA LEU A 547 -3.05 2.11 -31.45
C LEU A 547 -2.94 3.12 -30.29
N GLY A 548 -2.06 2.84 -29.31
CA GLY A 548 -1.88 3.70 -28.13
C GLY A 548 -2.96 3.50 -27.06
N SER A 549 -3.76 2.44 -27.13
CA SER A 549 -4.68 2.07 -26.06
C SER A 549 -3.93 1.45 -24.89
N ILE A 550 -4.50 1.63 -23.70
CA ILE A 550 -4.17 0.87 -22.50
C ILE A 550 -5.24 -0.21 -22.36
N SER A 551 -4.82 -1.46 -22.57
CA SER A 551 -5.71 -2.64 -22.53
C SER A 551 -5.39 -3.48 -21.29
N PRO A 552 -6.28 -3.53 -20.28
CA PRO A 552 -6.13 -4.40 -19.12
C PRO A 552 -6.00 -5.89 -19.46
N PHE A 553 -6.49 -6.34 -20.62
CA PHE A 553 -6.28 -7.71 -21.09
C PHE A 553 -4.78 -8.01 -21.24
N MET A 554 -4.06 -7.20 -22.02
CA MET A 554 -2.62 -7.40 -22.23
C MET A 554 -1.81 -7.06 -20.97
N THR A 555 -2.19 -6.03 -20.23
CA THR A 555 -1.51 -5.70 -18.98
C THR A 555 -1.66 -6.82 -17.93
N SER A 556 -2.77 -7.57 -17.93
CA SER A 556 -2.94 -8.73 -17.04
C SER A 556 -1.90 -9.82 -17.33
N LEU A 557 -1.62 -10.08 -18.61
CA LEU A 557 -0.57 -11.01 -19.02
C LEU A 557 0.84 -10.49 -18.67
N GLU A 558 1.07 -9.18 -18.81
CA GLU A 558 2.32 -8.55 -18.38
C GLU A 558 2.55 -8.66 -16.87
N ILE A 559 1.49 -8.46 -16.06
CA ILE A 559 1.54 -8.65 -14.61
C ILE A 559 1.98 -10.07 -14.26
N ASP A 560 1.35 -11.07 -14.86
CA ASP A 560 1.67 -12.48 -14.59
C ASP A 560 3.10 -12.80 -15.04
N ALA A 561 3.55 -12.23 -16.17
CA ALA A 561 4.94 -12.35 -16.63
C ALA A 561 5.94 -11.78 -15.62
N HIS A 562 5.70 -10.58 -15.08
CA HIS A 562 6.56 -9.99 -14.03
C HIS A 562 6.62 -10.87 -12.78
N LEU A 563 5.47 -11.42 -12.37
CA LEU A 563 5.37 -12.25 -11.17
C LEU A 563 6.09 -13.59 -11.33
N ARG A 564 6.03 -14.20 -12.50
CA ARG A 564 6.72 -15.47 -12.80
C ARG A 564 8.20 -15.30 -13.11
N ALA A 565 8.62 -14.15 -13.64
CA ALA A 565 10.01 -13.91 -14.01
C ALA A 565 10.94 -13.79 -12.79
N ASN A 566 10.51 -13.10 -11.73
CA ASN A 566 11.28 -12.99 -10.50
C ASN A 566 10.37 -12.88 -9.26
N PRO A 567 10.00 -14.01 -8.65
CA PRO A 567 9.23 -14.07 -7.40
C PRO A 567 9.81 -13.28 -6.22
N GLY A 568 11.13 -13.07 -6.21
CA GLY A 568 11.81 -12.26 -5.20
C GLY A 568 11.61 -10.75 -5.37
N ASN A 569 11.17 -10.28 -6.54
CA ASN A 569 11.00 -8.86 -6.86
C ASN A 569 9.71 -8.59 -7.65
N ALA A 570 8.56 -8.86 -7.03
CA ALA A 570 7.23 -8.56 -7.57
C ALA A 570 6.88 -7.06 -7.65
N THR A 571 7.85 -6.15 -7.49
CA THR A 571 7.63 -4.69 -7.45
C THR A 571 7.03 -4.16 -8.74
N LEU A 572 7.47 -4.65 -9.91
CA LEU A 572 6.97 -4.19 -11.22
C LEU A 572 5.48 -4.53 -11.40
N ALA A 573 5.07 -5.75 -11.03
CA ALA A 573 3.66 -6.15 -11.06
C ALA A 573 2.79 -5.26 -10.17
N MET A 574 3.25 -4.95 -8.96
CA MET A 574 2.55 -4.05 -8.05
C MET A 574 2.53 -2.60 -8.57
N GLU A 575 3.60 -2.15 -9.20
CA GLU A 575 3.69 -0.80 -9.77
C GLU A 575 2.68 -0.62 -10.91
N ILE A 576 2.59 -1.56 -11.84
CA ILE A 576 1.63 -1.46 -12.93
C ILE A 576 0.17 -1.58 -12.45
N MET A 577 -0.11 -2.44 -11.44
CA MET A 577 -1.42 -2.47 -10.77
C MET A 577 -1.76 -1.10 -10.15
N ARG A 578 -0.79 -0.46 -9.48
CA ARG A 578 -0.93 0.86 -8.85
C ARG A 578 -1.15 1.99 -9.85
N ARG A 579 -0.61 1.88 -11.05
CA ARG A 579 -0.81 2.86 -12.13
C ARG A 579 -2.17 2.65 -12.79
N GLN A 580 -2.36 1.46 -13.37
CA GLN A 580 -3.47 1.18 -14.27
C GLN A 580 -4.79 0.91 -13.54
N TRP A 581 -4.83 -0.05 -12.61
CA TRP A 581 -6.09 -0.40 -11.94
C TRP A 581 -6.54 0.67 -10.95
N ASN A 582 -5.61 1.34 -10.26
CA ASN A 582 -5.98 2.49 -9.42
C ASN A 582 -6.64 3.60 -10.26
N TYR A 583 -6.03 3.96 -11.40
CA TYR A 583 -6.59 4.96 -12.30
C TYR A 583 -7.96 4.55 -12.79
N MET A 584 -8.08 3.32 -13.31
CA MET A 584 -9.32 2.76 -13.83
C MET A 584 -10.46 2.79 -12.80
N LEU A 585 -10.19 2.30 -11.58
CA LEU A 585 -11.21 2.25 -10.54
C LEU A 585 -11.62 3.64 -10.08
N ASN A 586 -10.69 4.58 -9.91
CA ASN A 586 -11.03 5.91 -9.40
C ASN A 586 -11.73 6.80 -10.43
N ASN A 587 -11.51 6.58 -11.73
CA ASN A 587 -12.03 7.47 -12.78
C ASN A 587 -13.28 6.95 -13.50
N PHE A 588 -13.52 5.64 -13.54
CA PHE A 588 -14.54 5.09 -14.45
C PHE A 588 -15.69 4.34 -13.79
N SER A 589 -15.42 3.42 -12.85
CA SER A 589 -16.50 2.57 -12.30
C SER A 589 -16.54 2.58 -10.77
N ASN A 590 -15.38 2.65 -10.11
CA ASN A 590 -15.20 2.44 -8.66
C ASN A 590 -15.74 1.10 -8.14
N SER A 591 -16.34 0.24 -8.98
CA SER A 591 -16.99 -1.01 -8.58
C SER A 591 -16.58 -2.22 -9.42
N THR A 592 -16.25 -2.02 -10.69
CA THR A 592 -15.89 -3.04 -11.68
C THR A 592 -14.71 -2.57 -12.54
N THR A 593 -14.16 -3.45 -13.35
CA THR A 593 -13.04 -3.16 -14.25
C THR A 593 -13.53 -2.90 -15.69
N ILE A 594 -13.05 -1.83 -16.32
CA ILE A 594 -13.48 -1.44 -17.68
C ILE A 594 -12.71 -2.19 -18.76
N GLU A 595 -13.23 -2.21 -19.98
CA GLU A 595 -12.62 -2.89 -21.12
C GLU A 595 -11.28 -2.30 -21.58
N ALA A 596 -11.20 -0.98 -21.81
CA ALA A 596 -10.00 -0.30 -22.30
C ALA A 596 -10.14 1.23 -22.16
N TYR A 597 -9.02 1.95 -22.24
CA TYR A 597 -8.97 3.41 -22.31
C TYR A 597 -7.71 3.86 -23.06
N TYR A 598 -7.56 5.16 -23.28
CA TYR A 598 -6.49 5.69 -24.14
C TYR A 598 -5.25 6.11 -23.35
N TYR A 599 -4.09 6.21 -24.01
CA TYR A 599 -2.84 6.65 -23.36
C TYR A 599 -2.93 8.07 -22.76
N THR A 600 -3.94 8.87 -23.10
CA THR A 600 -4.20 10.19 -22.51
C THR A 600 -5.02 10.10 -21.21
N GLY A 601 -5.43 8.90 -20.79
CA GLY A 601 -6.35 8.68 -19.68
C GLY A 601 -7.83 8.83 -20.07
N GLU A 602 -8.13 9.27 -21.29
CA GLU A 602 -9.52 9.43 -21.72
C GLU A 602 -10.23 8.08 -21.91
N LEU A 603 -11.52 8.05 -21.59
CA LEU A 603 -12.42 6.94 -21.90
C LEU A 603 -12.67 6.88 -23.42
N LYS A 604 -11.68 6.35 -24.13
CA LYS A 604 -11.64 6.22 -25.58
C LYS A 604 -10.95 4.92 -25.95
N TYR A 605 -11.50 4.23 -26.95
CA TYR A 605 -10.89 3.06 -27.55
C TYR A 605 -10.89 3.23 -29.10
N PRO A 606 -9.73 3.43 -29.76
CA PRO A 606 -9.64 3.77 -31.18
C PRO A 606 -10.34 2.78 -32.11
N PHE A 607 -10.44 1.51 -31.71
CA PHE A 607 -11.10 0.46 -32.49
C PHE A 607 -12.61 0.69 -32.66
N TYR A 608 -13.21 1.62 -31.92
CA TYR A 608 -14.61 1.96 -32.08
C TYR A 608 -14.88 3.19 -32.97
N GLU A 609 -13.87 3.87 -33.53
CA GLU A 609 -14.07 5.09 -34.34
C GLU A 609 -14.97 4.90 -35.57
N ALA A 610 -15.12 3.66 -36.05
CA ALA A 610 -16.05 3.30 -37.11
C ALA A 610 -17.53 3.27 -36.66
N VAL A 611 -17.81 3.20 -35.35
CA VAL A 611 -19.14 3.03 -34.76
C VAL A 611 -19.75 4.36 -34.31
N GLU A 612 -18.96 5.28 -33.75
CA GLU A 612 -19.38 6.64 -33.37
C GLU A 612 -18.17 7.57 -33.14
N LYS A 613 -18.31 8.87 -33.36
CA LYS A 613 -17.30 9.87 -32.97
C LYS A 613 -17.53 10.25 -31.49
N ASN A 614 -16.59 9.93 -30.59
CA ASN A 614 -16.54 10.24 -29.12
C ASN A 614 -17.02 9.13 -28.14
N LEU A 615 -16.42 7.95 -28.29
CA LEU A 615 -16.81 6.56 -27.95
C LEU A 615 -16.90 6.09 -26.50
N GLY A 616 -16.87 6.96 -25.50
CA GLY A 616 -16.79 6.45 -24.13
C GLY A 616 -18.05 5.72 -23.64
N SER A 617 -19.24 6.00 -24.19
CA SER A 617 -20.49 5.30 -23.79
C SER A 617 -20.57 3.87 -24.32
N TYR A 618 -19.83 3.54 -25.39
CA TYR A 618 -19.81 2.19 -25.94
C TYR A 618 -18.89 1.27 -25.14
N ILE A 619 -17.74 1.77 -24.69
CA ILE A 619 -16.79 1.02 -23.85
C ILE A 619 -17.50 0.39 -22.65
N SER A 620 -17.28 -0.90 -22.40
CA SER A 620 -17.90 -1.58 -21.26
C SER A 620 -17.17 -1.24 -19.96
N HIS A 621 -17.94 -0.91 -18.93
CA HIS A 621 -17.42 -0.63 -17.59
C HIS A 621 -17.34 -1.86 -16.68
N ALA A 622 -17.80 -3.03 -17.15
CA ALA A 622 -17.69 -4.31 -16.46
C ALA A 622 -17.28 -5.38 -17.47
N HIS A 623 -15.97 -5.56 -17.66
CA HIS A 623 -15.38 -6.44 -18.65
C HIS A 623 -14.45 -7.49 -18.03
N ALA A 624 -14.61 -8.75 -18.43
CA ALA A 624 -14.02 -9.92 -17.83
C ALA A 624 -12.50 -10.00 -18.02
N TRP A 625 -12.00 -9.63 -19.20
CA TRP A 625 -10.56 -9.65 -19.48
C TRP A 625 -9.71 -8.69 -18.63
N SER A 626 -10.34 -7.82 -17.83
CA SER A 626 -9.68 -6.81 -17.00
C SER A 626 -9.48 -7.27 -15.56
N THR A 627 -9.85 -8.52 -15.27
CA THR A 627 -9.87 -9.07 -13.91
C THR A 627 -8.58 -9.79 -13.51
N GLY A 628 -7.57 -9.86 -14.39
CA GLY A 628 -6.35 -10.64 -14.16
C GLY A 628 -5.66 -10.44 -12.81
N PRO A 629 -5.56 -9.20 -12.28
CA PRO A 629 -5.02 -9.00 -10.94
C PRO A 629 -5.76 -9.73 -9.82
N THR A 630 -7.05 -10.00 -9.94
CA THR A 630 -7.79 -10.83 -8.96
C THR A 630 -7.16 -12.21 -8.83
N ALA A 631 -6.83 -12.85 -9.97
CA ALA A 631 -6.09 -14.11 -9.99
C ALA A 631 -4.63 -13.92 -9.52
N SER A 632 -3.88 -12.97 -10.08
CA SER A 632 -2.47 -12.77 -9.77
C SER A 632 -2.22 -12.44 -8.28
N LEU A 633 -3.12 -11.67 -7.66
CA LEU A 633 -3.05 -11.35 -6.23
C LEU A 633 -3.23 -12.59 -5.35
N THR A 634 -4.14 -13.50 -5.70
CA THR A 634 -4.34 -14.75 -4.96
C THR A 634 -3.24 -15.78 -5.25
N LEU A 635 -3.00 -16.07 -6.53
CA LEU A 635 -2.21 -17.22 -6.99
C LEU A 635 -0.69 -16.98 -6.88
N GLN A 636 -0.23 -15.75 -7.10
CA GLN A 636 1.20 -15.42 -7.16
C GLN A 636 1.63 -14.57 -5.95
N ILE A 637 0.96 -13.45 -5.68
CA ILE A 637 1.29 -12.59 -4.52
C ILE A 637 0.98 -13.32 -3.21
N GLY A 638 -0.20 -13.91 -3.11
CA GLY A 638 -0.56 -14.88 -2.07
C GLY A 638 0.22 -16.17 -2.16
N GLY A 639 0.57 -16.56 -3.39
CA GLY A 639 1.42 -17.69 -3.69
C GLY A 639 0.72 -19.04 -3.72
N LEU A 640 -0.61 -19.11 -3.63
CA LEU A 640 -1.33 -20.38 -3.59
C LEU A 640 -1.85 -20.75 -4.99
N SER A 641 -1.13 -21.58 -5.74
CA SER A 641 -1.48 -21.96 -7.10
C SER A 641 -1.94 -23.42 -7.23
N PRO A 642 -3.03 -23.72 -7.95
CA PRO A 642 -3.43 -25.09 -8.25
C PRO A 642 -2.58 -25.64 -9.39
N LEU A 643 -2.24 -26.92 -9.34
CA LEU A 643 -1.39 -27.56 -10.36
C LEU A 643 -2.15 -28.54 -11.26
N LYS A 644 -2.95 -29.44 -10.66
CA LYS A 644 -3.78 -30.42 -11.38
C LYS A 644 -4.91 -30.96 -10.50
N ASP A 645 -5.78 -31.77 -11.11
CA ASP A 645 -6.89 -32.49 -10.45
C ASP A 645 -7.81 -31.56 -9.65
N ALA A 646 -8.25 -30.44 -10.23
CA ALA A 646 -9.06 -29.41 -9.56
C ALA A 646 -8.41 -28.89 -8.25
N GLY A 647 -7.08 -28.74 -8.26
CA GLY A 647 -6.34 -28.24 -7.09
C GLY A 647 -6.13 -29.28 -5.99
N LYS A 648 -6.37 -30.59 -6.23
CA LYS A 648 -5.88 -31.65 -5.32
C LYS A 648 -4.37 -31.61 -5.17
N THR A 649 -3.67 -31.10 -6.16
CA THR A 649 -2.27 -30.70 -6.01
C THR A 649 -2.09 -29.21 -6.15
N TRP A 650 -1.21 -28.65 -5.32
CA TRP A 650 -0.96 -27.22 -5.25
C TRP A 650 0.52 -26.92 -4.98
N GLU A 651 0.91 -25.70 -5.30
CA GLU A 651 2.17 -25.12 -4.87
C GLU A 651 1.93 -23.85 -4.07
N PHE A 652 2.77 -23.63 -3.06
CA PHE A 652 2.81 -22.41 -2.26
C PHE A 652 4.14 -21.68 -2.48
N VAL A 653 4.11 -20.62 -3.27
CA VAL A 653 5.26 -19.76 -3.62
C VAL A 653 4.91 -18.29 -3.32
N PRO A 654 5.10 -17.80 -2.08
CA PRO A 654 4.61 -16.48 -1.69
C PRO A 654 5.48 -15.33 -2.22
N HIS A 655 4.92 -14.44 -3.05
CA HIS A 655 5.65 -13.27 -3.57
C HIS A 655 5.41 -11.98 -2.75
N ALA A 656 4.59 -12.04 -1.69
CA ALA A 656 4.18 -10.87 -0.90
C ALA A 656 5.34 -9.99 -0.39
N ALA A 657 6.48 -10.59 -0.01
CA ALA A 657 7.64 -9.83 0.43
C ALA A 657 8.30 -9.04 -0.72
N GLY A 658 8.47 -9.66 -1.90
CA GLY A 658 8.95 -8.98 -3.12
C GLY A 658 7.96 -7.93 -3.64
N ALA A 659 6.69 -8.03 -3.26
CA ALA A 659 5.63 -7.09 -3.59
C ALA A 659 5.53 -5.89 -2.62
N ASN A 660 6.38 -5.83 -1.59
CA ASN A 660 6.30 -4.84 -0.50
C ASN A 660 4.95 -4.83 0.24
N VAL A 661 4.29 -5.99 0.36
CA VAL A 661 3.06 -6.17 1.14
C VAL A 661 3.42 -6.62 2.56
N GLY A 662 3.05 -5.84 3.57
CA GLY A 662 3.46 -6.07 4.96
C GLY A 662 2.60 -7.11 5.68
N GLN A 663 1.30 -7.14 5.36
CA GLN A 663 0.37 -8.16 5.79
C GLN A 663 -0.56 -8.57 4.65
N LEU A 664 -0.80 -9.88 4.52
CA LEU A 664 -1.66 -10.42 3.46
C LEU A 664 -2.45 -11.61 3.97
N GLN A 665 -3.75 -11.62 3.73
CA GLN A 665 -4.64 -12.74 3.90
C GLN A 665 -5.32 -13.08 2.60
N THR A 666 -5.23 -14.32 2.16
CA THR A 666 -5.92 -14.76 0.95
C THR A 666 -6.18 -16.26 0.96
N GLY A 667 -7.11 -16.73 0.14
CA GLY A 667 -7.38 -18.15 -0.03
C GLY A 667 -8.63 -18.35 -0.85
N TYR A 668 -8.81 -19.58 -1.30
CA TYR A 668 -9.94 -20.06 -2.11
C TYR A 668 -10.06 -21.57 -1.92
N THR A 669 -11.14 -22.16 -2.44
CA THR A 669 -11.38 -23.61 -2.34
C THR A 669 -11.67 -24.19 -3.72
N LEU A 670 -10.93 -25.21 -4.14
CA LEU A 670 -11.22 -26.01 -5.35
C LEU A 670 -11.43 -27.50 -5.04
N ALA A 671 -10.64 -28.07 -4.12
CA ALA A 671 -10.75 -29.47 -3.70
C ALA A 671 -10.50 -29.65 -2.19
N THR A 672 -10.93 -30.80 -1.66
CA THR A 672 -10.54 -31.32 -0.34
C THR A 672 -9.46 -32.40 -0.51
N ASP A 673 -8.76 -32.75 0.56
CA ASP A 673 -7.75 -33.83 0.59
C ASP A 673 -6.59 -33.62 -0.40
N THR A 674 -5.88 -32.49 -0.21
CA THR A 674 -4.86 -32.02 -1.14
C THR A 674 -3.43 -32.36 -0.68
N THR A 675 -2.50 -32.44 -1.62
CA THR A 675 -1.04 -32.56 -1.38
C THR A 675 -0.28 -31.49 -2.15
N GLY A 676 0.77 -30.90 -1.59
CA GLY A 676 1.48 -29.83 -2.31
C GLY A 676 2.93 -29.64 -1.93
N SER A 677 3.51 -28.57 -2.45
CA SER A 677 4.88 -28.14 -2.15
C SER A 677 4.92 -26.73 -1.61
N ILE A 678 5.84 -26.46 -0.68
CA ILE A 678 6.13 -25.13 -0.15
C ILE A 678 7.50 -24.71 -0.67
N SER A 679 7.56 -23.64 -1.47
CA SER A 679 8.80 -23.06 -1.97
C SER A 679 8.96 -21.64 -1.41
N VAL A 680 9.91 -21.45 -0.51
CA VAL A 680 10.18 -20.16 0.11
C VAL A 680 11.24 -19.43 -0.71
N PRO A 681 10.95 -18.25 -1.28
CA PRO A 681 11.95 -17.50 -2.04
C PRO A 681 13.13 -17.09 -1.16
N THR A 682 14.35 -17.21 -1.69
CA THR A 682 15.60 -16.77 -1.04
C THR A 682 15.82 -15.27 -1.16
N PHE A 683 15.12 -14.60 -2.09
CA PHE A 683 15.31 -13.19 -2.45
C PHE A 683 16.75 -12.88 -2.88
N GLY A 684 17.42 -13.85 -3.53
CA GLY A 684 18.81 -13.73 -3.98
C GLY A 684 19.84 -13.76 -2.85
N LYS A 685 19.43 -14.15 -1.63
CA LYS A 685 20.32 -14.29 -0.47
C LYS A 685 21.01 -15.65 -0.49
N SER A 686 22.23 -15.71 0.06
CA SER A 686 22.97 -16.97 0.21
C SER A 686 22.15 -17.97 1.03
N LEU A 687 22.15 -19.23 0.61
CA LEU A 687 21.50 -20.34 1.31
C LEU A 687 22.04 -20.55 2.74
N ASP A 688 23.24 -20.05 3.03
CA ASP A 688 23.85 -20.08 4.37
C ASP A 688 23.31 -18.99 5.30
N SER A 689 22.74 -17.93 4.73
CA SER A 689 22.29 -16.73 5.46
C SER A 689 20.81 -16.75 5.83
N ILE A 690 20.08 -17.78 5.38
CA ILE A 690 18.64 -17.93 5.57
C ILE A 690 18.34 -19.10 6.51
N GLU A 691 17.48 -18.85 7.48
CA GLU A 691 16.87 -19.89 8.31
C GLU A 691 15.39 -19.99 7.96
N ILE A 692 14.92 -21.20 7.67
CA ILE A 692 13.50 -21.45 7.42
C ILE A 692 12.98 -22.42 8.47
N SER A 693 11.89 -22.04 9.11
CA SER A 693 11.13 -22.93 9.99
C SER A 693 9.71 -23.13 9.49
N ILE A 694 9.22 -24.36 9.65
CA ILE A 694 7.82 -24.75 9.41
C ILE A 694 7.25 -25.29 10.72
N ASN A 695 6.17 -24.68 11.21
CA ASN A 695 5.53 -25.04 12.49
C ASN A 695 6.50 -25.02 13.67
N GLY A 696 7.45 -24.08 13.65
CA GLY A 696 8.48 -23.93 14.68
C GLY A 696 9.67 -24.88 14.56
N ASN A 697 9.63 -25.87 13.66
CA ASN A 697 10.77 -26.74 13.37
C ASN A 697 11.66 -26.09 12.31
N ILE A 698 12.95 -25.94 12.59
CA ILE A 698 13.92 -25.45 11.60
C ILE A 698 14.10 -26.54 10.55
N ILE A 699 13.66 -26.26 9.32
CA ILE A 699 13.78 -27.18 8.18
C ILE A 699 15.06 -26.92 7.38
N TRP A 700 15.56 -25.68 7.40
CA TRP A 700 16.72 -25.23 6.65
C TRP A 700 17.53 -24.23 7.46
N SER A 701 18.84 -24.46 7.57
CA SER A 701 19.81 -23.52 8.15
C SER A 701 21.23 -23.90 7.73
N ASN A 702 22.14 -22.92 7.64
CA ASN A 702 23.54 -23.12 7.23
C ASN A 702 23.67 -23.93 5.92
N GLY A 703 22.84 -23.63 4.92
CA GLY A 703 22.91 -24.26 3.60
C GLY A 703 22.45 -25.74 3.57
N ALA A 704 21.83 -26.25 4.63
CA ALA A 704 21.45 -27.65 4.72
C ALA A 704 20.03 -27.88 5.27
N SER A 705 19.42 -29.00 4.86
CA SER A 705 18.17 -29.50 5.43
C SER A 705 18.42 -30.10 6.80
N LEU A 706 17.67 -29.67 7.81
CA LEU A 706 17.86 -30.09 9.22
C LEU A 706 16.72 -30.94 9.78
N TRP A 707 15.59 -31.03 9.07
CA TRP A 707 14.42 -31.78 9.53
C TRP A 707 13.74 -32.51 8.38
N GLY A 708 13.37 -33.77 8.60
CA GLY A 708 12.80 -34.67 7.57
C GLY A 708 11.32 -35.01 7.76
N GLY A 709 10.62 -34.42 8.74
CA GLY A 709 9.24 -34.81 9.07
C GLY A 709 8.16 -34.35 8.08
N LEU A 710 8.48 -33.43 7.15
CA LEU A 710 7.65 -33.06 5.98
C LEU A 710 8.43 -33.34 4.68
N GLY A 711 9.35 -34.31 4.69
CA GLY A 711 10.30 -34.52 3.60
C GLY A 711 11.59 -33.71 3.76
N VAL A 712 12.55 -33.95 2.86
CA VAL A 712 13.87 -33.30 2.87
C VAL A 712 13.78 -31.97 2.10
N ALA A 713 14.13 -30.87 2.75
CA ALA A 713 14.19 -29.56 2.11
C ALA A 713 15.34 -29.50 1.10
N LYS A 714 15.10 -28.90 -0.07
CA LYS A 714 16.10 -28.73 -1.13
C LYS A 714 16.28 -27.25 -1.43
N GLY A 715 17.52 -26.78 -1.36
CA GLY A 715 17.90 -25.43 -1.76
C GLY A 715 18.22 -25.36 -3.26
N SER A 716 17.85 -24.23 -3.85
CA SER A 716 18.24 -23.74 -5.17
C SER A 716 18.63 -22.27 -5.03
N ASP A 717 19.16 -21.65 -6.08
CA ASP A 717 19.57 -20.24 -6.04
C ASP A 717 18.39 -19.32 -5.63
N ASP A 718 17.17 -19.65 -6.08
CA ASP A 718 15.98 -18.82 -5.90
C ASP A 718 15.03 -19.28 -4.78
N TYR A 719 15.07 -20.57 -4.40
CA TYR A 719 14.12 -21.14 -3.43
C TYR A 719 14.74 -22.18 -2.51
N VAL A 720 14.14 -22.31 -1.32
CA VAL A 720 14.18 -23.55 -0.55
C VAL A 720 12.81 -24.21 -0.62
N THR A 721 12.77 -25.44 -1.14
CA THR A 721 11.53 -26.18 -1.40
C THR A 721 11.40 -27.40 -0.51
N VAL A 722 10.20 -27.58 0.04
CA VAL A 722 9.74 -28.81 0.69
C VAL A 722 8.66 -29.42 -0.18
N SER A 723 8.93 -30.62 -0.70
CA SER A 723 7.98 -31.40 -1.50
C SER A 723 7.10 -32.28 -0.61
N ASP A 724 5.97 -32.74 -1.16
CA ASP A 724 5.11 -33.77 -0.55
C ASP A 724 4.51 -33.40 0.82
N VAL A 725 4.10 -32.14 0.96
CA VAL A 725 3.37 -31.65 2.12
C VAL A 725 1.97 -32.29 2.10
N SER A 726 1.82 -33.38 2.86
CA SER A 726 0.62 -34.22 2.89
C SER A 726 -0.49 -33.64 3.75
N ASN A 727 -1.68 -33.49 3.16
CA ASN A 727 -2.97 -33.21 3.80
C ASN A 727 -3.08 -31.94 4.65
N GLY A 728 -4.30 -31.40 4.67
CA GLY A 728 -4.61 -30.12 5.28
C GLY A 728 -4.15 -29.93 6.71
N GLY A 729 -3.36 -28.90 6.95
CA GLY A 729 -2.90 -28.50 8.28
C GLY A 729 -2.27 -27.12 8.25
N SER A 730 -2.37 -26.38 9.35
CA SER A 730 -1.79 -25.04 9.47
C SER A 730 -0.26 -25.08 9.42
N PHE A 731 0.34 -24.41 8.43
CA PHE A 731 1.80 -24.22 8.37
C PHE A 731 2.19 -22.80 8.77
N THR A 732 3.05 -22.68 9.79
CA THR A 732 3.75 -21.44 10.13
C THR A 732 5.11 -21.41 9.51
N ILE A 733 5.25 -20.65 8.42
CA ILE A 733 6.50 -20.46 7.70
C ILE A 733 7.16 -19.16 8.18
N VAL A 734 8.42 -19.27 8.58
CA VAL A 734 9.26 -18.12 8.95
C VAL A 734 10.59 -18.25 8.24
N ALA A 735 10.92 -17.28 7.40
CA ALA A 735 12.25 -17.06 6.86
C ALA A 735 12.91 -15.89 7.61
N LYS A 736 14.11 -16.09 8.16
CA LYS A 736 14.90 -15.04 8.81
C LYS A 736 16.22 -14.85 8.09
N GLU A 737 16.60 -13.59 7.91
CA GLU A 737 17.98 -13.21 7.61
C GLU A 737 18.82 -13.30 8.91
N GLY A 738 20.04 -13.83 8.82
CA GLY A 738 20.95 -14.01 9.95
C GLY A 738 21.15 -12.74 10.79
N ILE A 739 21.16 -12.89 12.12
CA ILE A 739 21.40 -11.82 13.10
C ILE A 739 22.80 -12.02 13.69
N CYS A 740 23.52 -10.93 13.98
CA CYS A 740 24.75 -11.01 14.77
C CYS A 740 24.80 -9.96 15.89
N VAL A 741 25.44 -10.29 17.01
CA VAL A 741 25.62 -9.44 18.20
C VAL A 741 27.11 -9.49 18.61
N PRO A 742 27.89 -8.41 18.49
CA PRO A 742 29.28 -8.38 18.91
C PRO A 742 29.40 -8.23 20.43
N SER A 743 30.50 -8.72 21.01
CA SER A 743 30.80 -8.51 22.43
C SER A 743 31.34 -7.10 22.68
N ILE A 744 30.65 -6.33 23.54
CA ILE A 744 31.15 -5.02 23.97
C ILE A 744 32.21 -5.15 25.06
N VAL A 745 33.12 -4.18 25.13
CA VAL A 745 34.15 -4.10 26.18
C VAL A 745 33.49 -3.83 27.54
N ASN A 746 33.95 -4.54 28.57
CA ASN A 746 33.46 -4.35 29.93
C ASN A 746 34.05 -3.09 30.57
N THR A 747 33.19 -2.14 30.97
CA THR A 747 33.58 -0.85 31.57
C THR A 747 34.43 -0.99 32.84
N SER A 748 34.25 -2.08 33.59
CA SER A 748 35.02 -2.37 34.82
C SER A 748 36.45 -2.84 34.52
N SER A 749 36.71 -3.33 33.32
CA SER A 749 38.03 -3.83 32.89
C SER A 749 38.89 -2.76 32.21
N ILE A 750 38.34 -1.55 32.01
CA ILE A 750 39.04 -0.44 31.38
C ILE A 750 39.88 0.32 32.42
N GLU A 751 41.16 0.50 32.11
CA GLU A 751 42.06 1.41 32.80
C GLU A 751 41.86 2.83 32.26
N TYR A 752 41.63 3.80 33.15
CA TYR A 752 41.44 5.21 32.80
C TYR A 752 42.53 6.04 33.48
N HIS A 753 43.00 7.09 32.80
CA HIS A 753 44.14 7.89 33.25
C HIS A 753 43.75 9.15 34.02
N SER A 754 42.46 9.48 34.09
CA SER A 754 41.94 10.58 34.91
C SER A 754 40.80 10.14 35.83
N ASP A 755 40.64 10.84 36.95
CA ASP A 755 39.54 10.63 37.91
C ASP A 755 38.27 11.40 37.49
N ASP A 756 38.08 11.65 36.19
CA ASP A 756 36.94 12.39 35.67
C ASP A 756 35.61 11.67 36.02
N ARG A 757 34.62 12.47 36.42
CA ARG A 757 33.28 12.02 36.79
C ARG A 757 32.60 11.16 35.71
N TYR A 758 32.92 11.38 34.44
CA TYR A 758 32.43 10.59 33.31
C TYR A 758 32.78 9.11 33.47
N TYR A 759 34.03 8.77 33.82
CA TYR A 759 34.46 7.38 33.96
C TYR A 759 33.85 6.69 35.17
N THR A 760 33.70 7.40 36.28
CA THR A 760 32.99 6.89 37.47
C THR A 760 31.54 6.55 37.12
N LYS A 761 30.83 7.46 36.44
CA LYS A 761 29.46 7.21 35.99
C LYS A 761 29.36 6.08 34.99
N LEU A 762 30.28 5.98 34.04
CA LEU A 762 30.29 4.92 33.02
C LEU A 762 30.49 3.53 33.66
N LYS A 763 31.33 3.44 34.71
CA LYS A 763 31.49 2.21 35.51
C LYS A 763 30.22 1.88 36.32
N ASP A 764 29.59 2.88 36.93
CA ASP A 764 28.37 2.71 37.74
C ASP A 764 27.15 2.23 36.94
N MET A 765 27.15 2.39 35.61
CA MET A 765 26.03 1.95 34.76
C MET A 765 25.94 0.42 34.61
N GLY A 766 26.96 -0.34 35.00
CA GLY A 766 26.95 -1.81 34.94
C GLY A 766 26.97 -2.37 33.51
N HIS A 767 26.27 -3.48 33.28
CA HIS A 767 26.21 -4.13 31.95
C HIS A 767 25.24 -3.39 31.02
N LEU A 768 25.75 -2.96 29.86
CA LEU A 768 25.04 -2.19 28.84
C LEU A 768 24.59 -3.11 27.69
N PRO A 769 23.48 -2.82 27.01
CA PRO A 769 22.99 -3.64 25.90
C PRO A 769 23.97 -3.65 24.73
N GLU A 770 24.19 -4.82 24.13
CA GLU A 770 24.96 -4.98 22.91
C GLU A 770 24.17 -4.50 21.67
N PRO A 771 24.85 -3.99 20.62
CA PRO A 771 24.19 -3.66 19.38
C PRO A 771 23.76 -4.93 18.63
N VAL A 772 22.54 -4.96 18.09
CA VAL A 772 22.02 -6.08 17.30
C VAL A 772 22.13 -5.75 15.81
N PHE A 773 23.04 -6.41 15.11
CA PHE A 773 23.27 -6.21 13.68
C PHE A 773 22.42 -7.15 12.82
N ARG A 774 21.95 -6.59 11.71
CA ARG A 774 21.09 -7.24 10.71
C ARG A 774 21.58 -6.86 9.31
N ASN A 775 21.22 -7.64 8.30
CA ASN A 775 21.55 -7.35 6.90
C ASN A 775 23.07 -7.16 6.72
N ASP A 776 23.48 -6.19 5.91
CA ASP A 776 24.89 -5.86 5.64
C ASP A 776 25.67 -5.52 6.93
N HIS A 777 25.01 -5.04 7.97
CA HIS A 777 25.67 -4.71 9.25
C HIS A 777 26.19 -5.94 9.98
N THR A 778 25.76 -7.16 9.61
CA THR A 778 26.37 -8.39 10.15
C THR A 778 27.88 -8.46 9.85
N ASN A 779 28.36 -7.76 8.83
CA ASN A 779 29.80 -7.62 8.54
C ASN A 779 30.59 -6.92 9.67
N LEU A 780 29.94 -6.11 10.51
CA LEU A 780 30.54 -5.44 11.66
C LEU A 780 30.89 -6.41 12.81
N CYS A 781 30.41 -7.66 12.74
CA CYS A 781 30.79 -8.72 13.69
C CYS A 781 32.06 -9.49 13.30
N SER A 782 32.56 -9.33 12.08
CA SER A 782 33.69 -10.13 11.61
C SER A 782 35.02 -9.53 12.08
N ASP A 783 35.75 -10.30 12.90
CA ASP A 783 37.01 -9.95 13.59
C ASP A 783 38.25 -9.78 12.67
N TRP A 784 38.05 -9.74 11.36
CA TRP A 784 39.14 -9.81 10.38
C TRP A 784 39.91 -8.49 10.30
N SER A 785 41.08 -8.45 10.96
CA SER A 785 42.18 -7.48 10.82
C SER A 785 41.74 -6.01 10.68
N GLY A 786 41.49 -5.36 11.81
CA GLY A 786 40.98 -3.99 11.90
C GLY A 786 41.69 -2.95 11.01
N SER A 787 42.96 -3.14 10.60
CA SER A 787 43.67 -2.19 9.74
C SER A 787 43.17 -2.09 8.29
N LEU A 788 42.45 -3.10 7.76
CA LEU A 788 42.01 -3.11 6.35
C LEU A 788 40.62 -2.49 6.12
N LYS A 789 39.80 -2.38 7.17
CA LYS A 789 38.40 -1.95 7.04
C LYS A 789 38.18 -0.43 7.12
N LYS A 790 39.15 0.35 7.61
CA LYS A 790 39.04 1.83 7.71
C LYS A 790 37.66 2.24 8.29
N TYR A 791 36.95 3.15 7.62
CA TYR A 791 35.61 3.60 8.04
C TYR A 791 34.55 2.49 8.09
N SER A 792 34.67 1.41 7.30
CA SER A 792 33.64 0.35 7.27
C SER A 792 33.55 -0.48 8.55
N TYR A 793 34.49 -0.31 9.50
CA TYR A 793 34.40 -0.86 10.86
C TYR A 793 33.97 0.16 11.91
N CYS A 794 33.78 1.44 11.55
CA CYS A 794 33.23 2.43 12.46
C CYS A 794 31.73 2.20 12.68
N LEU A 795 31.29 2.31 13.93
CA LEU A 795 29.89 2.14 14.30
C LEU A 795 29.01 3.19 13.60
N PRO A 796 27.94 2.80 12.87
CA PRO A 796 27.00 3.77 12.32
C PRO A 796 26.26 4.52 13.43
N ILE A 797 26.45 5.83 13.52
CA ILE A 797 25.88 6.70 14.57
C ILE A 797 25.10 7.83 13.92
N SER A 798 23.81 7.96 14.27
CA SER A 798 23.02 9.14 13.94
C SER A 798 22.90 10.08 15.13
N GLY A 799 22.69 11.36 14.85
CA GLY A 799 22.66 12.39 15.87
C GLY A 799 22.27 13.74 15.29
N ARG A 800 21.81 14.61 16.17
CA ARG A 800 21.49 16.01 15.88
C ARG A 800 22.80 16.80 15.76
N LYS A 801 22.76 17.81 14.90
CA LYS A 801 23.87 18.75 14.62
C LYS A 801 23.44 20.21 14.83
N ASP A 802 22.18 20.44 15.20
CA ASP A 802 21.54 21.75 15.23
C ASP A 802 21.45 22.33 16.65
N THR A 803 21.44 23.66 16.71
CA THR A 803 21.20 24.44 17.93
C THR A 803 19.70 24.62 18.18
N PRO A 804 19.22 24.63 19.45
CA PRO A 804 20.01 24.67 20.69
C PRO A 804 20.41 23.28 21.21
N PHE A 805 20.06 22.21 20.48
CA PHE A 805 20.26 20.84 20.96
C PHE A 805 21.74 20.48 21.18
N CYS A 806 22.62 20.96 20.30
CA CYS A 806 24.07 20.79 20.37
C CYS A 806 24.83 22.06 20.83
N GLU A 807 24.20 22.94 21.61
CA GLU A 807 24.82 24.24 21.98
C GLU A 807 25.98 24.09 22.99
N THR A 808 25.95 23.07 23.86
CA THR A 808 27.00 22.78 24.86
C THR A 808 27.27 21.28 24.94
N PRO A 809 27.92 20.69 23.92
CA PRO A 809 28.14 19.26 23.87
C PRO A 809 29.08 18.78 24.98
N ASP A 810 28.62 17.83 25.80
CA ASP A 810 29.42 17.18 26.84
C ASP A 810 29.36 15.64 26.66
N ARG A 811 30.46 14.95 26.93
CA ARG A 811 30.49 13.47 26.90
C ARG A 811 29.57 12.87 27.95
N LEU A 812 29.29 13.59 29.04
CA LEU A 812 28.29 13.22 30.05
C LEU A 812 26.86 13.15 29.49
N ASP A 813 26.55 13.84 28.38
CA ASP A 813 25.23 13.77 27.73
C ASP A 813 24.94 12.37 27.19
N LEU A 814 25.99 11.63 26.80
CA LEU A 814 25.90 10.28 26.27
C LEU A 814 25.51 9.24 27.34
N LEU A 815 25.54 9.61 28.63
CA LEU A 815 25.19 8.73 29.75
C LEU A 815 23.73 8.87 30.21
N ASN A 816 22.92 9.76 29.61
CA ASN A 816 21.53 10.02 30.02
C ASN A 816 20.50 9.27 29.16
N LEU A 817 20.18 8.03 29.56
CA LEU A 817 19.52 6.99 28.75
C LEU A 817 18.00 7.12 28.49
N ARG A 818 17.39 8.31 28.48
CA ARG A 818 15.92 8.44 28.34
C ARG A 818 15.39 8.40 26.89
N SER A 819 16.23 8.48 25.86
CA SER A 819 15.82 8.34 24.45
C SER A 819 17.04 8.25 23.52
N SER A 820 17.15 7.20 22.70
CA SER A 820 18.19 7.07 21.65
C SER A 820 18.04 8.06 20.49
N LYS A 821 16.94 8.83 20.43
CA LYS A 821 16.62 9.71 19.28
C LYS A 821 17.18 11.13 19.37
N SER A 822 18.06 11.41 20.33
CA SER A 822 18.60 12.76 20.49
C SER A 822 20.03 12.69 21.03
N ILE A 823 20.94 12.13 20.23
CA ILE A 823 22.39 12.16 20.46
C ILE A 823 22.93 13.42 19.79
N CYS A 824 23.79 14.17 20.47
CA CYS A 824 24.51 15.27 19.83
C CYS A 824 25.82 14.74 19.21
N TYR A 825 26.04 15.01 17.91
CA TYR A 825 27.27 14.62 17.21
C TYR A 825 28.54 15.12 17.93
N ALA A 826 28.50 16.37 18.39
CA ALA A 826 29.61 17.01 19.07
C ALA A 826 29.92 16.40 20.46
N SER A 827 28.94 15.80 21.14
CA SER A 827 29.18 15.07 22.40
C SER A 827 29.97 13.77 22.15
N VAL A 828 29.76 13.11 21.01
CA VAL A 828 30.55 11.93 20.58
C VAL A 828 31.98 12.35 20.22
N LEU A 829 32.14 13.47 19.52
CA LEU A 829 33.47 14.03 19.23
C LEU A 829 34.22 14.45 20.49
N HIS A 830 33.55 15.04 21.48
CA HIS A 830 34.16 15.38 22.76
C HIS A 830 34.64 14.13 23.52
N MET A 831 33.89 13.03 23.47
CA MET A 831 34.32 11.74 24.01
C MET A 831 35.58 11.21 23.30
N LEU A 832 35.59 11.19 21.96
CA LEU A 832 36.76 10.78 21.16
C LEU A 832 37.99 11.66 21.46
N LEU A 833 37.80 12.97 21.53
CA LEU A 833 38.87 13.94 21.76
C LEU A 833 39.59 13.70 23.08
N VAL A 834 38.85 13.61 24.18
CA VAL A 834 39.45 13.45 25.52
C VAL A 834 40.15 12.10 25.64
N GLU A 835 39.54 11.03 25.13
CA GLU A 835 40.10 9.68 25.25
C GLU A 835 41.37 9.51 24.44
N VAL A 836 41.38 9.96 23.18
CA VAL A 836 42.58 9.87 22.34
C VAL A 836 43.69 10.77 22.88
N TYR A 837 43.35 11.95 23.42
CA TYR A 837 44.32 12.85 24.04
C TYR A 837 44.99 12.23 25.27
N GLU A 838 44.22 11.63 26.18
CA GLU A 838 44.75 10.96 27.37
C GLU A 838 45.64 9.76 27.00
N GLU A 839 45.22 8.94 26.03
CA GLU A 839 46.02 7.78 25.57
C GLU A 839 47.30 8.19 24.86
N LEU A 840 47.30 9.28 24.10
CA LEU A 840 48.51 9.85 23.51
C LEU A 840 49.50 10.26 24.61
N GLN A 841 49.04 10.92 25.67
CA GLN A 841 49.92 11.28 26.79
C GLN A 841 50.45 10.04 27.53
N ALA A 842 49.59 9.05 27.79
CA ALA A 842 49.97 7.82 28.49
C ALA A 842 51.01 6.99 27.72
N THR A 843 50.98 7.04 26.39
CA THR A 843 51.93 6.35 25.51
C THR A 843 53.22 7.13 25.24
N GLY A 844 53.40 8.30 25.88
CA GLY A 844 54.60 9.12 25.79
C GLY A 844 54.61 10.09 24.61
N ASN A 845 53.46 10.31 23.95
CA ASN A 845 53.32 11.34 22.92
C ASN A 845 53.03 12.71 23.56
N THR A 846 53.33 13.78 22.82
CA THR A 846 53.00 15.16 23.24
C THR A 846 51.88 15.70 22.34
N PRO A 847 50.59 15.53 22.73
CA PRO A 847 49.46 15.99 21.94
C PRO A 847 49.14 17.47 22.14
N PHE A 848 48.52 18.07 21.12
CA PHE A 848 48.10 19.47 21.02
C PHE A 848 46.75 19.55 20.32
N LEU A 849 45.87 20.44 20.77
CA LEU A 849 44.61 20.68 20.07
C LEU A 849 44.89 21.54 18.82
N ALA A 850 44.60 21.00 17.63
CA ALA A 850 44.73 21.74 16.38
C ALA A 850 43.51 22.66 16.16
N PHE A 851 43.63 23.65 15.27
CA PHE A 851 42.63 24.71 15.11
C PHE A 851 41.26 24.21 14.61
N GLY A 852 41.19 23.04 13.94
CA GLY A 852 39.92 22.41 13.53
C GLY A 852 39.20 21.65 14.65
N SER A 853 39.88 21.40 15.78
CA SER A 853 39.36 20.71 16.97
C SER A 853 38.48 21.57 17.90
N LEU A 854 38.16 22.81 17.51
CA LEU A 854 37.51 23.82 18.35
C LEU A 854 35.98 23.56 18.51
N LEU A 855 35.61 22.53 19.27
CA LEU A 855 34.22 22.10 19.58
C LEU A 855 33.37 23.09 20.39
N GLY A 856 34.01 24.08 21.00
CA GLY A 856 33.81 25.47 20.60
C GLY A 856 35.23 26.04 20.54
N ALA A 857 35.46 27.34 20.41
CA ALA A 857 36.52 27.87 21.27
C ALA A 857 36.16 27.39 22.70
N VAL A 858 36.86 26.36 23.22
CA VAL A 858 36.60 25.35 24.32
C VAL A 858 36.27 25.95 25.70
N ARG A 859 35.57 27.07 25.69
CA ARG A 859 35.89 28.27 26.44
C ARG A 859 34.69 29.21 26.32
N ASN A 860 34.80 30.33 26.98
CA ASN A 860 33.92 31.46 26.85
C ASN A 860 33.98 32.15 25.45
N LYS A 861 33.27 31.59 24.46
CA LYS A 861 32.63 32.26 23.30
C LYS A 861 33.46 32.52 22.01
N THR A 862 33.45 31.58 21.04
CA THR A 862 32.79 31.68 19.69
C THR A 862 33.03 30.43 18.78
N LEU A 863 32.37 30.41 17.59
CA LEU A 863 31.99 29.31 16.63
C LEU A 863 32.99 28.12 16.50
N ILE A 864 32.56 26.85 16.39
CA ILE A 864 31.64 26.25 15.38
C ILE A 864 30.60 25.31 16.06
N PRO A 865 29.29 25.37 15.71
CA PRO A 865 28.26 24.55 16.37
C PRO A 865 28.30 23.04 16.05
N PHE A 866 29.04 22.62 15.00
CA PHE A 866 29.25 21.22 14.62
C PHE A 866 30.34 21.10 13.51
N THR A 867 31.22 20.10 13.64
CA THR A 867 32.16 19.58 12.61
C THR A 867 31.98 18.06 12.51
N GLU A 868 32.40 17.44 11.40
CA GLU A 868 32.35 15.97 11.24
C GLU A 868 33.45 15.27 12.05
N ASP A 869 34.47 16.03 12.42
CA ASP A 869 35.68 15.59 13.06
C ASP A 869 36.23 16.51 14.15
N ALA A 870 37.18 15.96 14.90
CA ALA A 870 38.07 16.69 15.80
C ALA A 870 39.53 16.36 15.45
N ASP A 871 40.44 17.29 15.70
CA ASP A 871 41.85 17.19 15.29
C ASP A 871 42.81 17.25 16.49
N ILE A 872 43.70 16.27 16.65
CA ILE A 872 44.82 16.35 17.59
C ILE A 872 46.12 16.37 16.80
N GLY A 873 46.94 17.40 17.02
CA GLY A 873 48.33 17.40 16.60
C GLY A 873 49.22 16.67 17.60
N PHE A 874 50.26 15.96 17.19
CA PHE A 874 51.27 15.37 18.09
C PHE A 874 52.69 15.69 17.61
N VAL A 875 53.62 15.89 18.53
CA VAL A 875 54.99 16.32 18.19
C VAL A 875 55.91 15.15 17.86
N GLY A 876 56.58 15.24 16.72
CA GLY A 876 57.53 14.22 16.24
C GLY A 876 56.82 13.01 15.63
N ASP A 877 57.51 11.87 15.54
CA ASP A 877 56.90 10.62 15.13
C ASP A 877 56.07 10.01 16.27
N LEU A 878 54.97 9.35 15.92
CA LEU A 878 54.05 8.73 16.88
C LEU A 878 54.78 7.62 17.65
N GLN A 879 54.96 7.83 18.95
CA GLN A 879 55.64 6.90 19.83
C GLN A 879 54.69 5.76 20.21
N GLN A 880 55.22 4.53 20.18
CA GLN A 880 54.50 3.31 20.61
C GLN A 880 53.14 3.12 19.91
N GLU A 881 53.08 3.31 18.59
CA GLU A 881 51.86 3.21 17.77
C GLU A 881 51.02 1.95 18.08
N ASP A 882 51.63 0.76 18.07
CA ASP A 882 50.91 -0.48 18.35
C ASP A 882 50.30 -0.50 19.75
N ALA A 883 51.02 0.03 20.75
CA ALA A 883 50.53 0.13 22.12
C ALA A 883 49.36 1.11 22.24
N LEU A 884 49.42 2.25 21.54
CA LEU A 884 48.33 3.22 21.46
C LEU A 884 47.09 2.60 20.80
N ARG A 885 47.27 1.90 19.68
CA ARG A 885 46.18 1.22 18.98
C ARG A 885 45.54 0.13 19.84
N ASP A 886 46.34 -0.63 20.58
CA ASP A 886 45.85 -1.67 21.48
C ASP A 886 45.15 -1.10 22.72
N ALA A 887 45.61 0.04 23.24
CA ALA A 887 44.95 0.74 24.35
C ALA A 887 43.58 1.29 23.92
N LEU A 888 43.51 1.95 22.76
CA LEU A 888 42.26 2.42 22.16
C LEU A 888 41.30 1.27 21.86
N ARG A 889 41.80 0.15 21.33
CA ARG A 889 40.98 -1.06 21.10
C ARG A 889 40.41 -1.62 22.40
N ARG A 890 41.20 -1.66 23.48
CA ARG A 890 40.76 -2.11 24.81
C ARG A 890 39.72 -1.18 25.44
N LYS A 891 39.51 0.01 24.89
CA LYS A 891 38.42 0.94 25.24
C LYS A 891 37.25 0.91 24.25
N GLY A 892 37.34 0.13 23.18
CA GLY A 892 36.32 0.02 22.15
C GLY A 892 36.36 1.13 21.08
N TYR A 893 37.55 1.67 20.83
CA TYR A 893 37.81 2.59 19.70
C TYR A 893 38.55 1.88 18.57
N HIS A 894 38.32 2.36 17.34
CA HIS A 894 38.97 1.85 16.14
C HIS A 894 39.92 2.91 15.58
N MET A 895 41.24 2.63 15.66
CA MET A 895 42.28 3.46 15.06
C MET A 895 42.80 2.83 13.76
N PHE A 896 42.89 3.61 12.69
CA PHE A 896 43.34 3.18 11.36
C PHE A 896 44.09 4.30 10.62
N PHE A 897 44.87 3.93 9.60
CA PHE A 897 45.61 4.88 8.78
C PHE A 897 44.92 5.11 7.43
N MET A 898 44.68 6.36 7.08
CA MET A 898 44.17 6.79 5.77
C MET A 898 44.74 8.17 5.42
N ASN A 899 45.95 8.18 4.85
CA ASN A 899 46.81 9.35 4.65
C ASN A 899 47.33 9.99 5.95
N ILE A 900 46.49 10.08 6.97
CA ILE A 900 46.79 10.41 8.37
C ILE A 900 46.16 9.34 9.28
N TRP A 901 46.57 9.34 10.55
CA TRP A 901 45.98 8.47 11.57
C TRP A 901 44.60 8.98 11.97
N ARG A 902 43.61 8.07 12.05
CA ARG A 902 42.22 8.39 12.39
C ARG A 902 41.66 7.46 13.44
N VAL A 903 40.73 7.97 14.26
CA VAL A 903 40.06 7.21 15.31
C VAL A 903 38.54 7.42 15.24
N CYS A 904 37.77 6.33 15.36
CA CYS A 904 36.31 6.36 15.46
C CYS A 904 35.79 5.38 16.53
N VAL A 905 34.49 5.46 16.85
CA VAL A 905 33.84 4.52 17.78
C VAL A 905 33.66 3.14 17.11
N ALA A 906 34.05 2.05 17.78
CA ALA A 906 33.93 0.69 17.24
C ALA A 906 32.63 -0.02 17.68
N PRO A 907 32.21 -1.09 16.98
CA PRO A 907 31.13 -1.99 17.40
C PRO A 907 31.28 -2.59 18.80
N THR A 908 32.50 -2.64 19.32
CA THR A 908 32.84 -3.18 20.63
C THR A 908 32.82 -2.12 21.75
N HIS A 909 32.52 -0.86 21.45
CA HIS A 909 32.48 0.20 22.46
C HIS A 909 31.42 -0.08 23.55
N PRO A 910 31.67 0.23 24.84
CA PRO A 910 30.69 -0.02 25.90
C PRO A 910 29.33 0.66 25.66
N LEU A 911 29.32 1.84 25.02
CA LEU A 911 28.08 2.55 24.65
C LEU A 911 27.53 2.16 23.27
N ALA A 912 28.08 1.16 22.58
CA ALA A 912 27.74 0.85 21.19
C ALA A 912 26.25 0.54 20.99
N GLY A 913 25.61 -0.23 21.87
CA GLY A 913 24.17 -0.52 21.76
C GLY A 913 23.26 0.70 21.91
N TYR A 914 23.76 1.80 22.48
CA TYR A 914 23.04 3.07 22.57
C TYR A 914 23.34 4.05 21.44
N LEU A 915 24.58 4.04 20.95
CA LEU A 915 25.04 4.94 19.88
C LEU A 915 24.65 4.42 18.48
N TYR A 916 24.49 3.11 18.33
CA TYR A 916 24.22 2.46 17.05
C TYR A 916 22.85 2.84 16.45
N ASP A 917 22.86 3.29 15.20
CA ASP A 917 21.65 3.49 14.40
C ASP A 917 21.53 2.41 13.29
N PRO A 918 20.57 1.47 13.39
CA PRO A 918 20.37 0.42 12.38
C PRO A 918 19.75 0.92 11.07
N SER A 919 19.38 2.19 10.96
CA SER A 919 18.80 2.79 9.74
C SER A 919 19.82 3.41 8.80
N LEU A 920 21.06 3.59 9.25
CA LEU A 920 22.18 4.05 8.41
C LEU A 920 22.78 2.86 7.63
N PRO A 921 23.44 3.10 6.47
CA PRO A 921 24.25 2.07 5.81
C PRO A 921 25.55 1.77 6.61
N ILE A 922 26.32 0.78 6.17
CA ILE A 922 27.71 0.61 6.64
C ILE A 922 28.44 1.93 6.41
N THR A 923 29.17 2.38 7.43
CA THR A 923 29.83 3.69 7.45
C THR A 923 30.74 3.89 6.23
N GLU A 924 30.38 4.88 5.41
CA GLU A 924 31.18 5.38 4.30
C GLU A 924 32.27 6.35 4.79
N GLU A 925 33.21 6.72 3.91
CA GLU A 925 34.30 7.64 4.29
C GLU A 925 33.72 8.97 4.82
N TYR A 926 34.20 9.41 5.99
CA TYR A 926 33.82 10.67 6.65
C TYR A 926 32.37 10.76 7.16
N ALA A 927 31.56 9.70 7.06
CA ALA A 927 30.13 9.75 7.37
C ALA A 927 29.76 9.58 8.87
N VAL A 928 30.74 9.55 9.78
CA VAL A 928 30.59 9.25 11.21
C VAL A 928 31.43 10.23 12.04
N PRO A 929 31.18 10.45 13.34
CA PRO A 929 32.15 11.16 14.18
C PRO A 929 33.51 10.46 14.16
N TYR A 930 34.56 11.17 13.73
CA TYR A 930 35.94 10.67 13.75
C TYR A 930 36.91 11.71 14.30
N LEU A 931 38.13 11.29 14.59
CA LEU A 931 39.21 12.14 15.05
C LEU A 931 40.45 11.95 14.19
N ASP A 932 41.01 13.05 13.69
CA ASP A 932 42.21 13.10 12.87
C ASP A 932 43.45 13.40 13.74
N LEU A 933 44.55 12.69 13.48
CA LEU A 933 45.83 12.86 14.16
C LEU A 933 46.89 13.41 13.21
N TYR A 934 47.37 14.62 13.48
CA TYR A 934 48.33 15.35 12.64
C TYR A 934 49.73 15.33 13.24
N LYS A 935 50.73 14.93 12.45
CA LYS A 935 52.13 15.07 12.87
C LYS A 935 52.56 16.55 12.90
N MET A 936 53.25 16.94 13.96
CA MET A 936 53.79 18.29 14.17
C MET A 936 55.31 18.26 14.33
N GLU A 937 56.01 19.14 13.59
CA GLU A 937 57.46 19.28 13.67
C GLU A 937 57.86 20.73 13.96
N GLN A 938 58.77 20.93 14.91
CA GLN A 938 59.23 22.27 15.25
C GLN A 938 60.27 22.75 14.23
N LYS A 939 60.05 23.94 13.65
CA LYS A 939 60.99 24.61 12.75
C LYS A 939 62.11 25.27 13.57
N LYS A 940 63.30 25.39 12.97
CA LYS A 940 64.49 26.03 13.60
C LYS A 940 64.28 27.48 14.07
N ASN A 941 63.25 28.16 13.55
CA ASN A 941 62.89 29.55 13.89
C ASN A 941 61.79 29.67 14.96
N GLY A 942 61.40 28.56 15.61
CA GLY A 942 60.37 28.53 16.65
C GLY A 942 58.93 28.37 16.14
N GLY A 943 58.70 28.35 14.82
CA GLY A 943 57.40 28.01 14.22
C GLY A 943 57.14 26.50 14.18
N TRP A 944 55.91 26.09 13.86
CA TRP A 944 55.55 24.67 13.72
C TRP A 944 55.20 24.34 12.27
N ASN A 945 55.57 23.15 11.83
CA ASN A 945 55.05 22.50 10.64
C ASN A 945 53.99 21.49 11.07
N VAL A 946 52.79 21.58 10.50
CA VAL A 946 51.72 20.61 10.74
C VAL A 946 51.51 19.84 9.45
N GLU A 947 51.47 18.52 9.53
CA GLU A 947 51.24 17.65 8.38
C GLU A 947 50.01 18.11 7.58
N PHE A 948 50.15 18.21 6.25
CA PHE A 948 49.10 18.68 5.34
C PHE A 948 48.60 20.13 5.53
N TRP A 949 49.21 20.97 6.39
CA TRP A 949 48.79 22.37 6.63
C TRP A 949 49.78 23.42 6.06
N LYS A 950 49.29 24.43 5.32
CA LYS A 950 50.11 25.47 4.65
C LYS A 950 50.22 26.81 5.40
N GLY A 951 49.66 26.94 6.61
CA GLY A 951 49.66 28.19 7.41
C GLY A 951 50.61 28.15 8.61
N ASN A 952 51.24 29.29 8.96
CA ASN A 952 52.33 29.38 9.96
C ASN A 952 51.89 29.83 11.38
N HIS A 953 50.62 29.78 11.77
CA HIS A 953 50.18 30.30 13.08
C HIS A 953 49.56 29.23 13.99
N VAL A 954 50.23 29.01 15.13
CA VAL A 954 49.74 28.27 16.30
C VAL A 954 49.50 29.30 17.39
N VAL A 955 48.30 29.34 17.99
CA VAL A 955 47.93 30.35 19.00
C VAL A 955 47.99 29.74 20.41
N PHE A 956 48.71 30.41 21.31
CA PHE A 956 48.78 30.02 22.73
C PHE A 956 47.51 30.45 23.50
N LEU A 957 47.08 29.62 24.46
CA LEU A 957 45.82 29.77 25.19
C LEU A 957 45.71 31.13 25.92
N ASP A 958 46.82 31.69 26.39
CA ASP A 958 46.81 32.89 27.23
C ASP A 958 46.71 34.22 26.46
N GLU A 959 47.05 34.22 25.17
CA GLU A 959 47.10 35.44 24.34
C GLU A 959 45.72 35.90 23.84
N PHE A 960 44.70 35.03 23.88
CA PHE A 960 43.33 35.30 23.40
C PHE A 960 42.48 36.18 24.36
N ARG A 961 42.91 36.39 25.61
CA ARG A 961 42.02 36.83 26.71
C ARG A 961 41.82 38.35 26.89
N THR A 962 42.52 39.25 26.16
CA THR A 962 42.65 40.67 26.60
C THR A 962 42.39 41.80 25.59
N ASN A 963 41.87 41.55 24.38
CA ASN A 963 41.80 42.61 23.34
C ASN A 963 40.45 43.40 23.30
N LYS A 964 40.50 44.74 23.12
CA LYS A 964 39.34 45.67 23.11
C LYS A 964 39.13 46.37 21.76
N LEU A 965 39.02 45.62 20.67
CA LEU A 965 38.83 46.17 19.33
C LEU A 965 37.58 45.55 18.67
N CYS A 966 36.86 46.36 17.89
CA CYS A 966 35.76 45.88 17.05
C CYS A 966 36.28 44.82 16.06
N SER A 967 35.64 43.66 15.99
CA SER A 967 36.09 42.54 15.16
C SER A 967 35.95 42.75 13.65
N GLN A 968 35.20 43.75 13.20
CA GLN A 968 35.08 44.08 11.77
C GLN A 968 35.96 45.23 11.30
N CYS A 969 36.15 46.27 12.12
CA CYS A 969 36.90 47.48 11.71
C CYS A 969 38.14 47.76 12.57
N HIS A 970 38.37 46.96 13.62
CA HIS A 970 39.54 47.01 14.51
C HIS A 970 39.72 48.36 15.25
N GLN A 971 38.62 49.08 15.54
CA GLN A 971 38.60 50.34 16.31
C GLN A 971 37.87 50.17 17.68
N THR A 972 38.04 51.12 18.61
CA THR A 972 37.56 51.07 20.02
C THR A 972 36.08 51.53 20.19
N LEU A 973 35.31 51.01 21.18
CA LEU A 973 33.83 51.16 21.32
C LEU A 973 33.35 52.11 22.49
N SER A 974 32.11 52.68 22.46
CA SER A 974 31.55 53.77 23.35
C SER A 974 30.07 53.60 23.87
N ALA A 975 29.61 54.18 25.01
CA ALA A 975 28.35 53.76 25.75
C ALA A 975 26.95 54.44 25.47
N VAL A 976 25.76 53.81 25.75
CA VAL A 976 24.36 54.23 25.30
C VAL A 976 23.20 54.31 26.41
N ARG A 977 22.03 54.99 26.15
CA ARG A 977 20.82 55.27 27.04
C ARG A 977 19.40 54.97 26.42
N TYR A 978 18.33 54.60 27.18
CA TYR A 978 16.89 54.46 26.72
C TYR A 978 15.75 54.34 27.83
N SER A 979 14.41 54.34 27.48
CA SER A 979 13.16 54.44 28.35
C SER A 979 12.02 53.35 28.15
N VAL A 980 11.07 53.06 29.11
CA VAL A 980 10.05 51.91 29.12
C VAL A 980 8.68 52.15 29.88
N ASP A 981 7.56 51.39 29.62
CA ASP A 981 6.12 51.51 30.15
C ASP A 981 5.49 50.20 30.81
N THR A 982 4.51 50.27 31.77
CA THR A 982 3.85 49.10 32.46
C THR A 982 2.32 49.20 32.88
N LYS A 983 1.47 48.21 32.46
CA LYS A 983 0.16 47.62 33.01
C LYS A 983 -1.25 47.86 32.35
N LEU A 984 -2.15 46.83 32.48
CA LEU A 984 -3.48 46.51 31.81
C LEU A 984 -4.77 46.63 32.70
N PRO A 985 -6.03 46.67 32.15
CA PRO A 985 -7.25 46.28 32.93
C PRO A 985 -8.32 45.34 32.29
N LYS A 986 -9.07 44.63 33.18
CA LYS A 986 -10.15 43.60 32.97
C LYS A 986 -11.57 44.20 32.71
N ARG A 987 -12.48 43.49 32.00
CA ARG A 987 -13.91 43.90 31.76
C ARG A 987 -14.94 43.23 32.70
N LYS A 988 -15.98 43.97 33.12
CA LYS A 988 -17.13 43.51 33.95
C LYS A 988 -18.47 43.92 33.28
N LYS A 989 -19.53 43.10 33.36
CA LYS A 989 -20.92 43.41 32.91
C LYS A 989 -21.85 43.57 34.12
N CYS A 990 -22.73 44.59 34.13
CA CYS A 990 -23.97 44.60 34.93
C CYS A 990 -24.98 45.64 34.38
N LYS A 991 -26.26 45.29 34.32
CA LYS A 991 -27.42 46.10 33.86
C LYS A 991 -27.44 46.55 32.38
N GLY A 992 -27.42 45.58 31.47
CA GLY A 992 -28.17 45.68 30.21
C GLY A 992 -27.53 46.36 29.00
N VAL A 993 -26.40 47.09 29.09
CA VAL A 993 -25.78 47.70 27.88
C VAL A 993 -24.24 47.62 27.92
N VAL A 994 -23.62 47.37 26.76
CA VAL A 994 -22.16 47.36 26.53
C VAL A 994 -21.79 48.50 25.59
N LEU A 995 -20.81 49.34 25.95
CA LEU A 995 -20.13 50.25 25.02
C LEU A 995 -18.60 50.22 25.25
N VAL A 996 -17.86 50.43 24.17
CA VAL A 996 -16.39 50.33 24.06
C VAL A 996 -15.81 51.70 23.69
N ARG A 997 -14.77 52.20 24.39
CA ARG A 997 -13.46 52.58 23.81
C ARG A 997 -12.52 53.35 24.76
N ASN A 998 -11.24 53.00 24.56
CA ASN A 998 -10.01 53.79 24.43
C ASN A 998 -9.51 54.78 25.51
N ARG A 999 -8.22 54.53 25.80
CA ARG A 999 -7.13 55.39 26.33
C ARG A 999 -7.14 55.76 27.82
N ALA A 1000 -5.99 55.48 28.44
CA ALA A 1000 -5.41 56.28 29.52
C ALA A 1000 -3.89 56.37 29.31
N GLU A 1001 -3.31 57.48 29.77
CA GLU A 1001 -2.01 58.10 29.47
C GLU A 1001 -0.80 57.41 30.15
N VAL A 1002 0.41 57.66 29.64
CA VAL A 1002 1.70 57.05 30.04
C VAL A 1002 2.70 58.15 30.46
N GLU A 1003 3.40 57.98 31.59
CA GLU A 1003 4.62 58.74 31.96
C GLU A 1003 5.87 57.89 31.70
N PHE A 1004 6.98 58.52 31.25
CA PHE A 1004 8.26 57.87 30.91
C PHE A 1004 9.42 58.40 31.77
N GLU A 1005 10.39 57.53 32.11
CA GLU A 1005 11.64 57.91 32.82
C GLU A 1005 12.89 57.34 32.09
N ASP A 1006 13.98 58.12 32.04
CA ASP A 1006 15.22 57.82 31.29
C ASP A 1006 16.33 57.21 32.18
N LYS A 1007 17.02 56.15 31.71
CA LYS A 1007 18.19 55.56 32.42
C LYS A 1007 19.46 55.39 31.56
N LYS A 1008 20.62 55.60 32.19
CA LYS A 1008 21.98 55.26 31.66
C LYS A 1008 22.30 53.79 31.89
N CYS A 1009 22.79 53.12 30.84
CA CYS A 1009 23.30 51.76 30.94
C CYS A 1009 24.83 51.77 30.70
N HIS A 1010 25.62 51.44 31.72
CA HIS A 1010 27.09 51.41 31.63
C HIS A 1010 27.67 50.18 30.90
N ALA A 1011 26.81 49.26 30.46
CA ALA A 1011 27.21 47.95 29.93
C ALA A 1011 27.09 47.82 28.40
N VAL A 1012 26.56 48.82 27.69
CA VAL A 1012 26.35 48.73 26.24
C VAL A 1012 27.32 49.66 25.54
N LEU A 1013 28.35 49.12 24.86
CA LEU A 1013 29.26 49.86 24.00
C LEU A 1013 28.89 49.68 22.51
N ARG A 1014 28.95 50.75 21.72
CA ARG A 1014 28.61 50.85 20.29
C ARG A 1014 29.85 51.27 19.50
N CYS A 1015 29.94 50.79 18.25
CA CYS A 1015 30.84 51.36 17.25
C CYS A 1015 30.11 52.52 16.56
N ASP A 1016 30.60 53.74 16.74
CA ASP A 1016 29.94 54.96 16.24
C ASP A 1016 30.43 55.36 14.83
N HIS A 1017 31.21 54.49 14.16
CA HIS A 1017 31.80 54.77 12.87
C HIS A 1017 30.76 54.62 11.74
N GLU A 1018 30.56 55.67 10.94
CA GLU A 1018 29.41 55.84 10.02
C GLU A 1018 29.25 54.75 8.95
N ASN A 1019 30.31 53.99 8.66
CA ASN A 1019 30.33 52.93 7.64
C ASN A 1019 30.42 51.50 8.22
N CYS A 1020 30.29 51.34 9.54
CA CYS A 1020 30.33 50.03 10.19
C CYS A 1020 28.89 49.54 10.42
N GLU A 1021 28.47 48.47 9.73
CA GLU A 1021 27.09 47.96 9.78
C GLU A 1021 26.75 47.10 11.01
N ALA A 1022 27.68 46.95 11.95
CA ALA A 1022 27.48 46.13 13.15
C ALA A 1022 26.51 46.81 14.15
N ARG A 1023 25.26 46.33 14.21
CA ARG A 1023 24.25 46.81 15.17
C ARG A 1023 24.21 45.91 16.43
N PHE A 1024 24.89 46.41 17.48
CA PHE A 1024 24.78 46.08 18.92
C PHE A 1024 24.99 44.63 19.40
N TRP A 1025 25.95 44.49 20.33
CA TRP A 1025 26.01 43.46 21.36
C TRP A 1025 25.26 43.97 22.61
N ASP A 1026 24.29 43.23 23.17
CA ASP A 1026 24.55 42.32 24.30
C ASP A 1026 23.30 41.53 24.74
N ARG A 1027 23.53 40.31 25.26
CA ARG A 1027 22.51 39.29 25.60
C ARG A 1027 22.36 39.09 27.12
N ASP A 1028 22.49 40.15 27.92
CA ASP A 1028 22.53 40.05 29.40
C ASP A 1028 21.29 40.62 30.11
N VAL A 1029 20.11 40.05 29.83
CA VAL A 1029 18.92 40.18 30.70
C VAL A 1029 18.38 38.82 31.17
N ILE A 1030 18.73 37.71 30.51
CA ILE A 1030 18.32 36.36 30.94
C ILE A 1030 19.35 35.74 31.91
N ALA A 1031 20.63 36.12 31.82
CA ALA A 1031 21.67 35.68 32.75
C ALA A 1031 21.46 36.23 34.19
N ALA A 1032 20.87 37.42 34.34
CA ALA A 1032 20.55 38.00 35.65
C ALA A 1032 19.26 37.44 36.29
N ILE A 1033 18.36 36.84 35.50
CA ILE A 1033 17.13 36.20 36.02
C ILE A 1033 17.41 34.76 36.45
N ASN A 1034 18.25 34.03 35.72
CA ASN A 1034 18.54 32.63 36.05
C ASN A 1034 19.61 32.45 37.15
N MET A 1035 20.47 33.44 37.36
CA MET A 1035 21.30 33.50 38.59
C MET A 1035 20.51 33.85 39.85
N VAL A 1036 19.27 34.33 39.75
CA VAL A 1036 18.43 34.70 40.91
C VAL A 1036 17.40 33.62 41.28
N GLU A 1037 17.03 32.73 40.35
CA GLU A 1037 16.08 31.64 40.64
C GLU A 1037 16.70 30.29 41.02
N LEU A 1038 17.93 29.93 40.60
CA LEU A 1038 18.51 28.63 40.99
C LEU A 1038 19.25 28.63 42.34
N LEU A 1039 19.46 29.80 42.96
CA LEU A 1039 19.92 29.91 44.35
C LEU A 1039 18.77 29.88 45.38
N LYS A 1040 17.53 29.49 45.00
CA LYS A 1040 16.34 29.70 45.85
C LYS A 1040 15.31 28.57 46.02
N SER A 1041 15.47 27.36 45.50
CA SER A 1041 14.60 26.25 45.94
C SER A 1041 15.18 24.86 45.71
N GLU A 1042 15.78 24.35 46.80
CA GLU A 1042 15.96 22.96 47.28
C GLU A 1042 16.30 21.83 46.29
#